data_AF-A0A3P3Z1F0-F1
#
_entry.id   AF-A0A3P3Z1F0-F1
#
_cell.length_a   1.000
_cell.length_b   1.000
_cell.length_c   1.000
_cell.angle_alpha   90.00
_cell.angle_beta   90.00
_cell.angle_gamma   90.00
#
_symmetry.space_group_name_H-M   'P 1'
#
loop_
_entity.id
_entity.type
_entity.pdbx_description
1 polymer ?
#
loop_
_entity_poly.entity_id
_entity_poly.type
_entity_poly.pdbx_seq_one_letter_code
_entity_poly.pdbx_strand_id
1 'polypeptide(L)'
;MFTLVLIGRASNELKAQVRVALVDNAQLFSVAGSAEGESDNVFVLCIDTEDSAIMEPLYQGYHYRFVWSEQSSMAELMSAVHHRLDSMAPAQAHKDKRISGSFTSTRGAAEESNFLTVVRDGLASDGGLYILKKIPTMPDSQLYYFCKQRNLAYVEAAVIILEQLVDASITPSTLYPLVLQAYDRSRWSDKDDICPVTPLLRNEATAPTRTDGAGAVDTLSRSASFNAPERWATNMSVMELFHGPTAAFKDFALQLFPRYFGRATLTEAKEKYVVLAATSGDTGVAAISGFVNAGGHSQVMVLYPMHGVSPVQQTQMLSFDDGTQVRAYAVDSNFDFCQRTVKELLSNDALRNKLAVAEPTAVRLSSANSINWGRLIPQVVYYFWAYRHHVQHPPAGWVFGDPIDVVVPCGNFGNILSGYIAKLMGLPVRRFVVASNQNDVLYDFVKTGIYDVRNRTLAVTSSPSIDILKASNVERFLYLLSNGNTALVGQLMHDLDTAGIFTLPNDMRATMQAVFTAGRCSEEDCAATIKRVFELSGGSRLLDPHTAVAVFVAQEFREEELLSRDLTYPTSTDTDTDVPPLVIASTAHWAKFPAPVLHSLRDEGAQLGEPAPSVSAAIQEVRALYTEVKKAAPKQQVHPALSHALDVAEKMGKEARAVRADVAAIQKEVEGFALC
;
A
#
# COMPACT_ATOMS: atom_id res chain seq x y z
N MET A 1 4.20 34.65 -13.91
CA MET A 1 4.53 34.70 -12.47
C MET A 1 3.21 34.78 -11.72
N PHE A 2 3.04 34.02 -10.64
CA PHE A 2 1.76 33.96 -9.90
C PHE A 2 1.65 35.14 -8.92
N THR A 3 0.42 35.57 -8.63
CA THR A 3 0.11 36.47 -7.51
C THR A 3 -0.14 35.65 -6.24
N LEU A 4 0.56 35.95 -5.13
CA LEU A 4 0.43 35.22 -3.87
C LEU A 4 -0.79 35.68 -3.07
N VAL A 5 -1.65 34.73 -2.70
CA VAL A 5 -2.75 34.92 -1.74
C VAL A 5 -2.47 34.07 -0.51
N LEU A 6 -2.41 34.71 0.66
CA LEU A 6 -2.20 34.04 1.94
C LEU A 6 -3.54 33.88 2.67
N ILE A 7 -3.89 32.64 3.01
CA ILE A 7 -5.07 32.30 3.82
C ILE A 7 -4.63 31.51 5.06
N GLY A 8 -5.59 30.97 5.83
CA GLY A 8 -5.32 30.15 7.00
C GLY A 8 -5.41 30.91 8.32
N ARG A 9 -5.13 30.23 9.43
CA ARG A 9 -5.33 30.70 10.80
C ARG A 9 -4.11 31.41 11.43
N ALA A 10 -2.97 31.44 10.75
CA ALA A 10 -1.79 32.17 11.21
C ALA A 10 -2.05 33.68 11.44
N SER A 11 -1.28 34.28 12.35
CA SER A 11 -1.35 35.71 12.67
C SER A 11 -1.02 36.59 11.46
N ASN A 12 -1.47 37.85 11.49
CA ASN A 12 -1.19 38.80 10.42
C ASN A 12 0.31 39.10 10.32
N GLU A 13 1.02 39.10 11.44
CA GLU A 13 2.46 39.33 11.52
C GLU A 13 3.22 38.20 10.81
N LEU A 14 2.87 36.93 11.08
CA LEU A 14 3.49 35.79 10.42
C LEU A 14 3.20 35.79 8.91
N LYS A 15 1.95 36.06 8.51
CA LYS A 15 1.60 36.20 7.10
C LYS A 15 2.37 37.33 6.41
N ALA A 16 2.60 38.45 7.09
CA ALA A 16 3.42 39.53 6.57
C ALA A 16 4.88 39.10 6.37
N GLN A 17 5.48 38.39 7.33
CA GLN A 17 6.83 37.84 7.21
C GLN A 17 6.95 36.85 6.05
N VAL A 18 5.98 35.94 5.90
CA VAL A 18 5.96 34.99 4.78
C VAL A 18 5.81 35.71 3.44
N ARG A 19 4.98 36.76 3.37
CA ARG A 19 4.88 37.59 2.17
C ARG A 19 6.20 38.23 1.80
N VAL A 20 6.89 38.87 2.75
CA VAL A 20 8.22 39.47 2.51
C VAL A 20 9.21 38.42 2.03
N ALA A 21 9.22 37.24 2.64
CA ALA A 21 10.12 36.17 2.25
C ALA A 21 9.86 35.68 0.81
N LEU A 22 8.60 35.43 0.45
CA LEU A 22 8.24 34.83 -0.85
C LEU A 22 8.19 35.84 -2.01
N VAL A 23 7.76 37.08 -1.75
CA VAL A 23 7.58 38.13 -2.78
C VAL A 23 8.82 39.00 -2.89
N ASP A 24 9.29 39.56 -1.78
CA ASP A 24 10.33 40.59 -1.82
C ASP A 24 11.74 39.97 -1.87
N ASN A 25 11.99 38.96 -1.04
CA ASN A 25 13.32 38.35 -0.92
C ASN A 25 13.58 37.29 -2.00
N ALA A 26 12.67 36.31 -2.12
CA ALA A 26 12.85 35.19 -3.04
C ALA A 26 12.30 35.46 -4.45
N GLN A 27 11.51 36.53 -4.63
CA GLN A 27 10.90 36.92 -5.91
C GLN A 27 10.16 35.78 -6.62
N LEU A 28 9.52 34.89 -5.85
CA LEU A 28 8.75 33.75 -6.38
C LEU A 28 7.39 34.18 -6.94
N PHE A 29 6.87 35.32 -6.47
CA PHE A 29 5.55 35.83 -6.80
C PHE A 29 5.58 37.32 -7.12
N SER A 30 4.60 37.80 -7.90
CA SER A 30 4.44 39.22 -8.22
C SER A 30 3.73 40.00 -7.12
N VAL A 31 4.04 41.29 -7.00
CA VAL A 31 3.37 42.23 -6.09
C VAL A 31 1.94 42.50 -6.59
N ALA A 32 0.95 42.34 -5.70
CA ALA A 32 -0.43 42.73 -6.01
C ALA A 32 -0.54 44.26 -6.08
N GLY A 33 -0.65 44.83 -7.30
CA GLY A 33 -0.81 46.28 -7.48
C GLY A 33 -0.33 46.90 -8.80
N SER A 34 0.16 46.13 -9.77
CA SER A 34 0.62 46.69 -11.06
C SER A 34 0.07 45.94 -12.28
N ALA A 35 -1.23 46.07 -12.52
CA ALA A 35 -1.86 46.14 -13.86
C ALA A 35 -3.39 46.10 -13.70
N GLU A 36 -4.07 47.07 -14.28
CA GLU A 36 -5.48 46.94 -14.65
C GLU A 36 -5.58 45.81 -15.69
N GLY A 37 -5.93 44.62 -15.21
CA GLY A 37 -6.11 43.40 -15.98
C GLY A 37 -6.20 42.24 -15.00
N GLU A 38 -7.32 41.54 -14.96
CA GLU A 38 -7.50 40.31 -14.17
C GLU A 38 -6.30 39.37 -14.42
N SER A 39 -5.40 39.26 -13.44
CA SER A 39 -4.30 38.30 -13.54
C SER A 39 -4.86 36.92 -13.17
N ASP A 40 -5.20 36.11 -14.17
CA ASP A 40 -5.76 34.75 -14.00
C ASP A 40 -4.85 33.76 -13.23
N ASN A 41 -3.61 34.13 -12.90
CA ASN A 41 -2.63 33.26 -12.27
C ASN A 41 -2.43 33.58 -10.78
N VAL A 42 -3.31 33.05 -9.92
CA VAL A 42 -3.24 33.20 -8.46
C VAL A 42 -2.66 31.93 -7.80
N PHE A 43 -1.74 32.08 -6.84
CA PHE A 43 -1.30 31.00 -5.95
C PHE A 43 -1.78 31.24 -4.52
N VAL A 44 -2.74 30.45 -4.08
CA VAL A 44 -3.21 30.40 -2.69
C VAL A 44 -2.34 29.50 -1.81
N LEU A 45 -1.66 30.09 -0.82
CA LEU A 45 -0.92 29.41 0.25
C LEU A 45 -1.72 29.47 1.57
N CYS A 46 -2.06 28.31 2.12
CA CYS A 46 -2.72 28.18 3.41
C CYS A 46 -1.68 28.05 4.52
N ILE A 47 -1.67 29.00 5.46
CA ILE A 47 -0.78 28.98 6.63
C ILE A 47 -1.63 28.87 7.88
N ASP A 48 -1.63 27.67 8.46
CA ASP A 48 -2.24 27.39 9.76
C ASP A 48 -1.15 27.32 10.84
N THR A 49 -1.55 27.37 12.11
CA THR A 49 -0.63 27.19 13.25
C THR A 49 -1.03 25.95 14.03
N GLU A 50 -0.06 25.25 14.62
CA GLU A 50 -0.29 23.97 15.30
C GLU A 50 -1.36 24.03 16.42
N ASP A 51 -1.46 25.17 17.12
CA ASP A 51 -2.43 25.41 18.21
C ASP A 51 -3.85 25.79 17.73
N SER A 52 -4.06 25.87 16.41
CA SER A 52 -5.33 26.28 15.83
C SER A 52 -6.05 25.12 15.14
N ALA A 53 -7.39 25.17 15.12
CA ALA A 53 -8.15 24.26 14.28
C ALA A 53 -7.75 24.48 12.80
N ILE A 54 -7.26 23.43 12.16
CA ILE A 54 -6.82 23.45 10.76
C ILE A 54 -8.00 23.89 9.88
N MET A 55 -7.74 24.72 8.89
CA MET A 55 -8.77 25.11 7.92
C MET A 55 -9.26 23.87 7.15
N GLU A 56 -10.57 23.63 7.04
CA GLU A 56 -11.01 22.49 6.21
C GLU A 56 -10.87 22.82 4.72
N PRO A 57 -10.35 21.89 3.88
CA PRO A 57 -10.13 22.13 2.45
C PRO A 57 -11.39 22.45 1.64
N LEU A 58 -12.58 22.15 2.19
CA LEU A 58 -13.87 22.35 1.54
C LEU A 58 -14.37 23.80 1.59
N TYR A 59 -13.91 24.61 2.55
CA TYR A 59 -14.39 25.99 2.71
C TYR A 59 -13.65 26.98 1.81
N GLN A 60 -12.35 26.77 1.57
CA GLN A 60 -11.54 27.63 0.73
C GLN A 60 -10.43 26.82 0.06
N GLY A 61 -10.43 26.79 -1.27
CA GLY A 61 -9.40 26.09 -2.04
C GLY A 61 -8.02 26.71 -1.83
N TYR A 62 -7.00 25.86 -1.72
CA TYR A 62 -5.59 26.24 -1.67
C TYR A 62 -4.73 25.35 -2.58
N HIS A 63 -3.54 25.82 -2.93
CA HIS A 63 -2.57 25.03 -3.71
C HIS A 63 -1.56 24.30 -2.83
N TYR A 64 -1.22 24.88 -1.68
CA TYR A 64 -0.32 24.31 -0.70
C TYR A 64 -0.75 24.71 0.71
N ARG A 65 -0.58 23.80 1.67
CA ARG A 65 -0.76 24.05 3.10
C ARG A 65 0.57 23.86 3.81
N PHE A 66 0.90 24.81 4.68
CA PHE A 66 2.01 24.70 5.62
C PHE A 66 1.48 24.97 7.03
N VAL A 67 1.66 24.03 7.95
CA VAL A 67 1.29 24.21 9.36
C VAL A 67 2.50 24.73 10.13
N TRP A 68 2.47 25.99 10.51
CA TRP A 68 3.55 26.62 11.27
C TRP A 68 3.57 26.11 12.71
N SER A 69 4.75 25.66 13.15
CA SER A 69 5.04 25.23 14.52
C SER A 69 6.30 25.94 15.03
N GLU A 70 6.62 25.77 16.31
CA GLU A 70 7.88 26.28 16.87
C GLU A 70 9.13 25.70 16.17
N GLN A 71 9.02 24.51 15.57
CA GLN A 71 10.12 23.89 14.80
C GLN A 71 10.23 24.41 13.36
N SER A 72 9.26 25.17 12.89
CA SER A 72 9.22 25.64 11.51
C SER A 72 10.23 26.75 11.24
N SER A 73 10.83 26.73 10.05
CA SER A 73 11.65 27.83 9.55
C SER A 73 11.12 28.40 8.24
N MET A 74 11.48 29.66 7.95
CA MET A 74 11.14 30.29 6.68
C MET A 74 11.81 29.56 5.50
N ALA A 75 13.01 29.01 5.70
CA ALA A 75 13.73 28.27 4.67
C ALA A 75 12.98 26.99 4.26
N GLU A 76 12.45 26.25 5.22
CA GLU A 76 11.61 25.07 4.97
C GLU A 76 10.36 25.45 4.17
N LEU A 77 9.64 26.50 4.60
CA LEU A 77 8.44 26.97 3.91
C LEU A 77 8.75 27.39 2.47
N MET A 78 9.82 28.16 2.25
CA MET A 78 10.23 28.58 0.91
C MET A 78 10.57 27.38 0.00
N SER A 79 11.32 26.40 0.51
CA SER A 79 11.65 25.17 -0.22
C SER A 79 10.39 24.40 -0.62
N ALA A 80 9.45 24.24 0.32
CA ALA A 80 8.19 23.55 0.09
C ALA A 80 7.31 24.26 -0.96
N VAL A 81 7.21 25.58 -0.88
CA VAL A 81 6.45 26.39 -1.85
C VAL A 81 7.10 26.34 -3.24
N HIS A 82 8.43 26.43 -3.32
CA HIS A 82 9.15 26.34 -4.59
C HIS A 82 8.88 25.00 -5.29
N HIS A 83 8.96 23.89 -4.54
CA HIS A 83 8.66 22.57 -5.08
C HIS A 83 7.21 22.46 -5.61
N ARG A 84 6.24 23.07 -4.92
CA ARG A 84 4.86 23.09 -5.41
C ARG A 84 4.70 23.93 -6.67
N LEU A 85 5.39 25.07 -6.77
CA LEU A 85 5.38 25.91 -7.96
C LEU A 85 5.95 25.18 -9.18
N ASP A 86 7.01 24.39 -9.02
CA ASP A 86 7.57 23.57 -10.11
C ASP A 86 6.52 22.61 -10.69
N SER A 87 5.65 22.06 -9.84
CA SER A 87 4.55 21.18 -10.28
C SER A 87 3.41 21.91 -11.00
N MET A 88 3.34 23.24 -10.88
CA MET A 88 2.30 24.10 -11.46
C MET A 88 2.79 24.89 -12.69
N ALA A 89 4.09 24.91 -12.97
CA ALA A 89 4.65 25.73 -14.05
C ALA A 89 4.13 25.27 -15.43
N PRO A 90 3.59 26.18 -16.26
CA PRO A 90 3.11 25.83 -17.60
C PRO A 90 4.27 25.39 -18.50
N ALA A 91 4.00 24.40 -19.36
CA ALA A 91 4.95 23.71 -20.25
C ALA A 91 5.74 24.61 -21.22
N GLN A 92 5.45 25.91 -21.33
CA GLN A 92 6.08 26.82 -22.30
C GLN A 92 7.32 27.58 -21.79
N ALA A 93 7.71 27.47 -20.51
CA ALA A 93 8.80 28.27 -19.95
C ALA A 93 10.22 27.71 -20.20
N HIS A 94 10.36 26.43 -20.59
CA HIS A 94 11.67 25.83 -20.87
C HIS A 94 11.80 25.42 -22.34
N LYS A 95 12.85 25.90 -23.02
CA LYS A 95 13.28 25.44 -24.36
C LYS A 95 13.65 23.95 -24.40
N ASP A 96 13.63 23.28 -23.25
CA ASP A 96 13.94 21.87 -23.09
C ASP A 96 12.63 21.08 -22.92
N LYS A 97 12.17 20.43 -24.00
CA LYS A 97 10.93 19.62 -24.05
C LYS A 97 10.92 18.42 -23.09
N ARG A 98 11.99 18.21 -22.31
CA ARG A 98 12.13 17.15 -21.28
C ARG A 98 11.43 17.49 -19.95
N ILE A 99 11.00 18.75 -19.75
CA ILE A 99 10.49 19.28 -18.47
C ILE A 99 8.97 19.52 -18.50
N SER A 100 8.21 18.77 -19.29
CA SER A 100 6.74 18.85 -19.26
C SER A 100 6.14 17.70 -18.43
N GLY A 101 5.23 18.01 -17.50
CA GLY A 101 4.56 17.05 -16.61
C GLY A 101 5.35 16.65 -15.34
N SER A 102 4.64 16.22 -14.30
CA SER A 102 5.20 15.79 -13.00
C SER A 102 5.71 14.35 -13.01
N PHE A 103 5.28 13.57 -14.01
CA PHE A 103 5.55 12.15 -14.15
C PHE A 103 6.49 11.86 -15.33
N THR A 104 7.17 10.72 -15.26
CA THR A 104 8.00 10.18 -16.34
C THR A 104 7.90 8.66 -16.38
N SER A 105 8.22 8.05 -17.52
CA SER A 105 8.39 6.61 -17.64
C SER A 105 9.74 6.17 -17.06
N THR A 106 9.73 5.06 -16.34
CA THR A 106 10.96 4.38 -15.89
C THR A 106 11.89 3.95 -17.03
N ARG A 107 11.40 3.89 -18.28
CA ARG A 107 12.17 3.48 -19.47
C ARG A 107 12.45 4.63 -20.44
N GLY A 108 12.03 5.85 -20.11
CA GLY A 108 12.48 7.06 -20.79
C GLY A 108 11.54 7.64 -21.85
N ALA A 109 10.33 7.11 -22.03
CA ALA A 109 9.29 7.78 -22.81
C ALA A 109 9.06 9.21 -22.28
N ALA A 110 9.17 10.17 -23.21
CA ALA A 110 9.03 11.60 -22.95
C ALA A 110 7.59 12.05 -23.25
N GLU A 111 6.63 11.42 -22.58
CA GLU A 111 5.22 11.82 -22.65
C GLU A 111 4.87 12.83 -21.56
N GLU A 112 4.08 13.84 -21.91
CA GLU A 112 3.57 14.80 -20.95
C GLU A 112 2.49 14.12 -20.10
N SER A 113 2.77 13.91 -18.82
CA SER A 113 1.84 13.21 -17.93
C SER A 113 1.66 13.93 -16.60
N ASN A 114 0.40 14.01 -16.18
CA ASN A 114 -0.04 14.45 -14.86
C ASN A 114 -0.69 13.29 -14.07
N PHE A 115 -1.01 13.52 -12.80
CA PHE A 115 -1.56 12.48 -11.93
C PHE A 115 -2.82 11.79 -12.52
N LEU A 116 -3.78 12.56 -13.04
CA LEU A 116 -4.99 11.97 -13.64
C LEU A 116 -4.68 11.15 -14.90
N THR A 117 -3.79 11.61 -15.77
CA THR A 117 -3.40 10.84 -16.96
C THR A 117 -2.70 9.53 -16.60
N VAL A 118 -1.78 9.52 -15.63
CA VAL A 118 -1.09 8.28 -15.22
C VAL A 118 -2.05 7.30 -14.53
N VAL A 119 -3.07 7.80 -13.84
CA VAL A 119 -4.14 6.98 -13.25
C VAL A 119 -4.99 6.35 -14.35
N ARG A 120 -5.36 7.11 -15.39
CA ARG A 120 -6.17 6.63 -16.52
C ARG A 120 -5.41 5.60 -17.37
N ASP A 121 -4.16 5.91 -17.71
CA ASP A 121 -3.37 5.18 -18.70
C ASP A 121 -2.67 3.96 -18.09
N GLY A 122 -2.22 4.07 -16.84
CA GLY A 122 -1.62 2.98 -16.05
C GLY A 122 -0.20 2.59 -16.45
N LEU A 123 0.09 2.44 -17.75
CA LEU A 123 1.41 2.19 -18.34
C LEU A 123 1.83 3.34 -19.24
N ALA A 124 3.15 3.56 -19.31
CA ALA A 124 3.75 4.43 -20.30
C ALA A 124 3.73 3.79 -21.69
N SER A 125 3.82 4.62 -22.72
CA SER A 125 3.82 4.25 -24.14
C SER A 125 4.97 3.30 -24.55
N ASP A 126 6.09 3.31 -23.82
CA ASP A 126 7.24 2.41 -24.00
C ASP A 126 7.14 1.11 -23.18
N GLY A 127 6.00 0.87 -22.55
CA GLY A 127 5.78 -0.26 -21.64
C GLY A 127 6.41 -0.11 -20.26
N GLY A 128 7.04 1.04 -19.97
CA GLY A 128 7.55 1.39 -18.65
C GLY A 128 6.45 1.78 -17.67
N LEU A 129 6.84 1.96 -16.41
CA LEU A 129 5.97 2.38 -15.33
C LEU A 129 6.07 3.89 -15.08
N TYR A 130 4.94 4.54 -14.84
CA TYR A 130 4.97 5.95 -14.43
C TYR A 130 5.52 6.12 -13.01
N ILE A 131 6.34 7.15 -12.81
CA ILE A 131 6.85 7.60 -11.52
C ILE A 131 6.98 9.12 -11.49
N LEU A 132 6.90 9.75 -10.31
CA LEU A 132 7.23 11.17 -10.16
C LEU A 132 8.69 11.42 -10.57
N LYS A 133 8.92 12.50 -11.32
CA LYS A 133 10.29 12.92 -11.70
C LYS A 133 11.17 13.18 -10.46
N LYS A 134 10.56 13.70 -9.40
CA LYS A 134 11.17 13.92 -8.09
C LYS A 134 10.19 13.52 -7.00
N ILE A 135 10.61 12.65 -6.08
CA ILE A 135 9.84 12.35 -4.89
C ILE A 135 9.90 13.58 -3.95
N PRO A 136 8.76 14.13 -3.51
CA PRO A 136 8.73 15.27 -2.60
C PRO A 136 9.33 14.89 -1.25
N THR A 137 9.90 15.85 -0.52
CA THR A 137 10.30 15.66 0.87
C THR A 137 9.35 16.45 1.76
N MET A 138 8.87 15.83 2.82
CA MET A 138 8.08 16.49 3.86
C MET A 138 9.04 17.28 4.76
N PRO A 139 8.83 18.59 4.98
CA PRO A 139 9.66 19.35 5.90
C PRO A 139 9.64 18.73 7.30
N ASP A 140 10.76 18.78 8.03
CA ASP A 140 10.90 18.14 9.34
C ASP A 140 9.87 18.69 10.34
N SER A 141 9.62 20.00 10.30
CA SER A 141 8.57 20.61 11.13
C SER A 141 7.15 20.14 10.78
N GLN A 142 6.87 19.81 9.51
CA GLN A 142 5.59 19.23 9.11
C GLN A 142 5.48 17.76 9.57
N LEU A 143 6.56 16.99 9.46
CA LEU A 143 6.59 15.61 9.94
C LEU A 143 6.43 15.55 11.46
N TYR A 144 7.09 16.45 12.18
CA TYR A 144 6.93 16.59 13.63
C TYR A 144 5.49 16.89 14.01
N TYR A 145 4.88 17.89 13.35
CA TYR A 145 3.46 18.21 13.54
C TYR A 145 2.56 17.00 13.27
N PHE A 146 2.73 16.34 12.13
CA PHE A 146 1.97 15.15 11.74
C PHE A 146 2.01 14.07 12.83
N CYS A 147 3.21 13.80 13.37
CA CYS A 147 3.40 12.77 14.38
C CYS A 147 2.89 13.16 15.77
N LYS A 148 3.04 14.43 16.16
CA LYS A 148 2.67 14.90 17.51
C LYS A 148 1.21 15.31 17.65
N GLN A 149 0.54 15.63 16.55
CA GLN A 149 -0.87 16.02 16.59
C GLN A 149 -1.75 14.87 17.09
N ARG A 150 -2.37 15.01 18.26
CA ARG A 150 -3.07 13.90 18.95
C ARG A 150 -4.37 13.48 18.26
N ASN A 151 -5.15 14.45 17.79
CA ASN A 151 -6.50 14.23 17.28
C ASN A 151 -6.58 14.09 15.74
N LEU A 152 -5.45 13.80 15.08
CA LEU A 152 -5.41 13.62 13.64
C LEU A 152 -6.10 12.31 13.24
N ALA A 153 -7.19 12.37 12.48
CA ALA A 153 -7.84 11.20 11.93
C ALA A 153 -7.03 10.62 10.75
N TYR A 154 -7.18 9.32 10.47
CA TYR A 154 -6.48 8.67 9.36
C TYR A 154 -6.76 9.34 8.00
N VAL A 155 -7.99 9.81 7.76
CA VAL A 155 -8.37 10.54 6.53
C VAL A 155 -7.58 11.83 6.38
N GLU A 156 -7.42 12.59 7.45
CA GLU A 156 -6.66 13.84 7.45
C GLU A 156 -5.17 13.58 7.23
N ALA A 157 -4.64 12.56 7.92
CA ALA A 157 -3.28 12.08 7.71
C ALA A 157 -3.04 11.65 6.25
N ALA A 158 -3.97 10.91 5.68
CA ALA A 158 -3.92 10.48 4.29
C ALA A 158 -3.90 11.68 3.32
N VAL A 159 -4.72 12.70 3.56
CA VAL A 159 -4.74 13.90 2.72
C VAL A 159 -3.40 14.64 2.79
N ILE A 160 -2.83 14.85 3.99
CA ILE A 160 -1.53 15.53 4.17
C ILE A 160 -0.42 14.86 3.34
N ILE A 161 -0.36 13.53 3.37
CA ILE A 161 0.66 12.76 2.64
C ILE A 161 0.36 12.71 1.14
N LEU A 162 -0.89 12.45 0.76
CA LEU A 162 -1.28 12.27 -0.64
C LEU A 162 -1.21 13.58 -1.43
N GLU A 163 -1.47 14.74 -0.81
CA GLU A 163 -1.32 16.06 -1.45
C GLU A 163 0.10 16.29 -2.01
N GLN A 164 1.12 15.68 -1.40
CA GLN A 164 2.50 15.78 -1.88
C GLN A 164 2.76 14.87 -3.09
N LEU A 165 2.05 13.75 -3.19
CA LEU A 165 2.28 12.69 -4.18
C LEU A 165 1.40 12.80 -5.42
N VAL A 166 0.58 13.85 -5.46
CA VAL A 166 -0.28 14.22 -6.59
C VAL A 166 0.06 15.63 -7.04
N ASP A 167 -0.05 15.88 -8.35
CA ASP A 167 0.21 17.20 -8.91
C ASP A 167 -1.05 18.06 -8.98
N ALA A 168 -0.95 19.23 -9.62
CA ALA A 168 -2.04 20.19 -9.73
C ALA A 168 -3.28 19.68 -10.47
N SER A 169 -3.23 18.50 -11.13
CA SER A 169 -4.41 17.90 -11.75
C SER A 169 -5.47 17.43 -10.73
N ILE A 170 -5.11 17.33 -9.45
CA ILE A 170 -6.07 17.12 -8.36
C ILE A 170 -5.82 18.12 -7.24
N THR A 171 -6.81 19.00 -7.01
CA THR A 171 -6.74 19.99 -5.94
C THR A 171 -7.02 19.34 -4.57
N PRO A 172 -6.55 19.93 -3.46
CA PRO A 172 -6.93 19.52 -2.10
C PRO A 172 -8.45 19.39 -1.89
N SER A 173 -9.22 20.37 -2.40
CA SER A 173 -10.69 20.37 -2.35
C SER A 173 -11.32 19.21 -3.15
N THR A 174 -10.61 18.68 -4.15
CA THR A 174 -11.03 17.50 -4.90
C THR A 174 -10.56 16.20 -4.22
N LEU A 175 -9.34 16.17 -3.72
CA LEU A 175 -8.74 14.99 -3.09
C LEU A 175 -9.44 14.62 -1.78
N TYR A 176 -9.69 15.60 -0.90
CA TYR A 176 -10.30 15.40 0.41
C TYR A 176 -11.57 14.55 0.39
N PRO A 177 -12.62 14.86 -0.41
CA PRO A 177 -13.82 14.03 -0.47
C PRO A 177 -13.57 12.62 -1.02
N LEU A 178 -12.59 12.41 -1.91
CA LEU A 178 -12.27 11.06 -2.41
C LEU A 178 -11.65 10.20 -1.30
N VAL A 179 -10.75 10.79 -0.50
CA VAL A 179 -10.11 10.12 0.63
C VAL A 179 -11.14 9.82 1.72
N LEU A 180 -12.01 10.78 2.05
CA LEU A 180 -13.10 10.59 3.00
C LEU A 180 -14.03 9.44 2.58
N GLN A 181 -14.38 9.35 1.30
CA GLN A 181 -15.17 8.25 0.76
C GLN A 181 -14.39 6.93 0.69
N ALA A 182 -13.08 6.92 0.49
CA ALA A 182 -12.31 5.67 0.45
C ALA A 182 -12.20 5.02 1.84
N TYR A 183 -12.01 5.86 2.87
CA TYR A 183 -11.77 5.43 4.25
C TYR A 183 -12.94 5.70 5.20
N ASP A 184 -14.16 5.71 4.66
CA ASP A 184 -15.40 5.83 5.43
C ASP A 184 -15.52 4.67 6.41
N ARG A 185 -15.62 5.01 7.70
CA ARG A 185 -15.59 4.04 8.80
C ARG A 185 -16.63 2.92 8.69
N SER A 186 -17.79 3.19 8.07
CA SER A 186 -18.85 2.19 7.86
C SER A 186 -18.42 0.98 7.01
N ARG A 187 -17.30 1.10 6.27
CA ARG A 187 -16.72 0.02 5.45
C ARG A 187 -15.48 -0.62 6.06
N TRP A 188 -14.98 -0.11 7.19
CA TRP A 188 -13.70 -0.48 7.80
C TRP A 188 -13.86 -1.19 9.15
N SER A 189 -14.62 -2.29 9.16
CA SER A 189 -14.89 -3.17 10.32
C SER A 189 -15.43 -2.47 11.58
N ASP A 190 -15.99 -1.27 11.42
CA ASP A 190 -16.46 -0.37 12.49
C ASP A 190 -15.39 -0.05 13.56
N LYS A 191 -14.11 -0.20 13.22
CA LYS A 191 -13.01 0.26 14.08
C LYS A 191 -12.82 1.77 13.92
N ASP A 192 -12.51 2.44 15.02
CA ASP A 192 -12.18 3.88 15.01
C ASP A 192 -10.86 4.17 14.28
N ASP A 193 -9.92 3.23 14.31
CA ASP A 193 -8.63 3.32 13.62
C ASP A 193 -8.65 2.44 12.36
N ILE A 194 -8.44 3.08 11.21
CA ILE A 194 -8.39 2.45 9.88
C ILE A 194 -7.15 1.56 9.72
N CYS A 195 -6.04 1.92 10.37
CA CYS A 195 -4.77 1.20 10.32
C CYS A 195 -4.19 1.03 11.73
N PRO A 196 -4.80 0.19 12.59
CA PRO A 196 -4.31 -0.04 13.94
C PRO A 196 -2.87 -0.54 13.94
N VAL A 197 -2.01 0.09 14.73
CA VAL A 197 -0.68 -0.45 15.07
C VAL A 197 -0.73 -0.97 16.48
N THR A 198 -0.39 -2.24 16.65
CA THR A 198 -0.53 -2.95 17.93
C THR A 198 0.72 -3.76 18.23
N PRO A 199 1.09 -3.97 19.52
CA PRO A 199 2.20 -4.87 19.85
C PRO A 199 1.98 -6.27 19.27
N LEU A 200 3.04 -6.91 18.78
CA LEU A 200 2.99 -8.28 18.28
C LEU A 200 2.50 -9.24 19.38
N LEU A 201 3.18 -9.19 20.52
CA LEU A 201 2.82 -9.87 21.76
C LEU A 201 2.48 -8.81 22.82
N ARG A 202 1.39 -9.02 23.56
CA ARG A 202 1.03 -8.14 24.68
C ARG A 202 1.78 -8.60 25.92
N ASN A 203 2.59 -7.73 26.53
CA ASN A 203 3.10 -7.98 27.87
C ASN A 203 1.92 -7.90 28.85
N GLU A 204 1.59 -9.00 29.52
CA GLU A 204 0.57 -8.99 30.59
C GLU A 204 0.93 -8.00 31.73
N ALA A 205 2.19 -7.57 31.82
CA ALA A 205 2.69 -6.59 32.78
C ALA A 205 2.17 -5.15 32.59
N THR A 206 1.48 -4.81 31.49
CA THR A 206 0.93 -3.46 31.25
C THR A 206 -0.60 -3.41 31.22
N ALA A 207 -1.29 -4.43 31.73
CA ALA A 207 -2.70 -4.25 32.07
C ALA A 207 -2.81 -3.16 33.15
N PRO A 208 -3.69 -2.16 33.01
CA PRO A 208 -3.87 -1.16 34.05
C PRO A 208 -4.35 -1.89 35.31
N THR A 209 -3.49 -2.00 36.31
CA THR A 209 -3.87 -2.49 37.63
C THR A 209 -5.02 -1.64 38.12
N ARG A 210 -6.22 -2.24 38.20
CA ARG A 210 -7.33 -1.68 38.97
C ARG A 210 -6.81 -1.55 40.40
N THR A 211 -6.66 -0.31 40.85
CA THR A 211 -6.32 0.01 42.24
C THR A 211 -7.54 -0.27 43.10
N ASP A 212 -7.70 -1.53 43.50
CA ASP A 212 -8.53 -1.89 44.65
C ASP A 212 -7.59 -2.43 45.75
N GLY A 213 -7.76 -1.87 46.95
CA GLY A 213 -6.71 -1.78 47.95
C GLY A 213 -6.34 -3.06 48.73
N ALA A 214 -5.20 -2.90 49.41
CA ALA A 214 -4.70 -3.58 50.60
C ALA A 214 -4.24 -5.05 50.50
N GLY A 215 -2.94 -5.26 50.70
CA GLY A 215 -2.42 -6.49 51.31
C GLY A 215 -1.05 -6.96 50.84
N ALA A 216 -0.05 -6.76 51.69
CA ALA A 216 1.21 -7.52 51.84
C ALA A 216 2.18 -7.63 50.65
N VAL A 217 3.32 -6.95 50.83
CA VAL A 217 4.57 -7.14 50.10
C VAL A 217 5.16 -8.49 50.49
N ASP A 218 5.16 -9.46 49.57
CA ASP A 218 6.03 -10.64 49.66
C ASP A 218 7.26 -10.43 48.77
N THR A 219 8.28 -9.84 49.38
CA THR A 219 9.63 -9.79 48.82
C THR A 219 10.28 -11.15 49.02
N LEU A 220 10.27 -12.03 48.01
CA LEU A 220 11.20 -13.15 47.85
C LEU A 220 10.99 -13.87 46.50
N SER A 221 11.69 -13.41 45.46
CA SER A 221 12.34 -14.24 44.42
C SER A 221 12.76 -13.34 43.26
N ARG A 222 13.87 -12.64 43.43
CA ARG A 222 14.70 -12.17 42.31
C ARG A 222 15.92 -13.08 42.24
N SER A 223 15.71 -14.31 41.78
CA SER A 223 16.81 -15.11 41.22
C SER A 223 16.78 -14.96 39.71
N ALA A 224 17.91 -14.49 39.18
CA ALA A 224 18.20 -14.39 37.75
C ALA A 224 17.67 -15.59 36.97
N SER A 225 16.71 -15.33 36.09
CA SER A 225 16.24 -16.28 35.09
C SER A 225 16.81 -15.80 33.75
N PHE A 226 17.75 -16.56 33.20
CA PHE A 226 18.13 -16.54 31.79
C PHE A 226 17.01 -17.11 30.87
N ASN A 227 15.75 -17.14 31.34
CA ASN A 227 14.53 -17.45 30.60
C ASN A 227 13.57 -16.25 30.62
N ALA A 228 13.93 -15.12 29.99
CA ALA A 228 12.92 -14.13 29.61
C ALA A 228 12.26 -14.69 28.34
N PRO A 229 11.00 -15.15 28.35
CA PRO A 229 10.41 -15.72 27.15
C PRO A 229 10.33 -14.57 26.15
N GLU A 230 11.20 -14.64 25.12
CA GLU A 230 11.05 -13.95 23.85
C GLU A 230 11.53 -12.50 23.72
N ARG A 231 12.79 -12.25 24.15
CA ARG A 231 13.55 -11.02 23.86
C ARG A 231 13.45 -10.56 22.39
N TRP A 232 13.30 -11.50 21.45
CA TRP A 232 13.14 -11.22 20.02
C TRP A 232 11.87 -10.39 19.70
N ALA A 233 10.80 -10.50 20.48
CA ALA A 233 9.54 -9.80 20.22
C ALA A 233 9.51 -8.36 20.77
N THR A 234 10.54 -7.94 21.52
CA THR A 234 10.63 -6.62 22.14
C THR A 234 10.49 -5.50 21.10
N ASN A 235 9.70 -4.46 21.38
CA ASN A 235 9.45 -3.35 20.45
C ASN A 235 8.97 -3.78 19.05
N MET A 236 8.43 -5.00 18.89
CA MET A 236 7.78 -5.42 17.65
C MET A 236 6.29 -5.06 17.68
N SER A 237 5.84 -4.46 16.60
CA SER A 237 4.46 -4.08 16.38
C SER A 237 3.98 -4.58 15.04
N VAL A 238 2.66 -4.73 14.92
CA VAL A 238 1.99 -5.14 13.71
C VAL A 238 1.08 -4.00 13.27
N MET A 239 1.25 -3.52 12.04
CA MET A 239 0.27 -2.65 11.40
C MET A 239 -0.79 -3.51 10.73
N GLU A 240 -2.02 -3.46 11.25
CA GLU A 240 -3.13 -4.28 10.79
C GLU A 240 -3.77 -3.65 9.55
N LEU A 241 -3.49 -4.20 8.38
CA LEU A 241 -3.95 -3.65 7.09
C LEU A 241 -5.18 -4.37 6.54
N PHE A 242 -5.94 -5.09 7.36
CA PHE A 242 -6.99 -6.00 6.91
C PHE A 242 -8.40 -5.65 7.40
N HIS A 243 -8.62 -4.43 7.86
CA HIS A 243 -9.94 -3.99 8.38
C HIS A 243 -10.89 -3.47 7.30
N GLY A 244 -10.42 -3.39 6.06
CA GLY A 244 -11.23 -2.93 4.93
C GLY A 244 -12.27 -3.95 4.44
N PRO A 245 -13.05 -3.60 3.42
CA PRO A 245 -14.21 -4.37 2.97
C PRO A 245 -13.87 -5.73 2.34
N THR A 246 -12.60 -6.05 2.11
CA THR A 246 -12.19 -7.36 1.58
C THR A 246 -11.25 -8.12 2.50
N ALA A 247 -10.99 -7.57 3.68
CA ALA A 247 -10.14 -8.11 4.72
C ALA A 247 -8.66 -8.30 4.30
N ALA A 248 -8.13 -7.39 3.48
CA ALA A 248 -6.75 -7.41 3.01
C ALA A 248 -6.20 -5.99 2.72
N PHE A 249 -4.87 -5.83 2.79
CA PHE A 249 -4.20 -4.54 2.62
C PHE A 249 -4.45 -3.83 1.29
N LYS A 250 -4.88 -4.60 0.29
CA LYS A 250 -5.19 -4.07 -1.05
C LYS A 250 -6.37 -3.08 -1.01
N ASP A 251 -7.20 -3.13 0.05
CA ASP A 251 -8.29 -2.19 0.29
C ASP A 251 -7.81 -0.74 0.42
N PHE A 252 -6.65 -0.48 1.04
CA PHE A 252 -6.11 0.88 1.17
C PHE A 252 -5.89 1.54 -0.19
N ALA A 253 -5.41 0.78 -1.16
CA ALA A 253 -5.22 1.26 -2.52
C ALA A 253 -6.53 1.27 -3.31
N LEU A 254 -7.30 0.19 -3.25
CA LEU A 254 -8.40 -0.06 -4.18
C LEU A 254 -9.73 0.54 -3.75
N GLN A 255 -9.89 1.03 -2.52
CA GLN A 255 -11.04 1.87 -2.16
C GLN A 255 -10.87 3.33 -2.65
N LEU A 256 -9.65 3.74 -2.98
CA LEU A 256 -9.31 5.10 -3.42
C LEU A 256 -9.03 5.18 -4.92
N PHE A 257 -8.32 4.20 -5.49
CA PHE A 257 -7.97 4.17 -6.91
C PHE A 257 -9.18 4.34 -7.87
N PRO A 258 -10.31 3.63 -7.71
CA PRO A 258 -11.48 3.79 -8.58
C PRO A 258 -12.09 5.20 -8.52
N ARG A 259 -11.89 5.93 -7.42
CA ARG A 259 -12.33 7.33 -7.28
C ARG A 259 -11.45 8.28 -8.05
N TYR A 260 -10.13 8.08 -7.99
CA TYR A 260 -9.19 8.78 -8.88
C TYR A 260 -9.47 8.47 -10.34
N PHE A 261 -9.69 7.20 -10.65
CA PHE A 261 -10.01 6.74 -11.99
C PHE A 261 -11.28 7.41 -12.51
N GLY A 262 -12.35 7.40 -11.72
CA GLY A 262 -13.59 8.11 -12.04
C GLY A 262 -13.33 9.57 -12.39
N ARG A 263 -12.52 10.30 -11.59
CA ARG A 263 -12.12 11.69 -11.90
C ARG A 263 -11.30 11.81 -13.19
N ALA A 264 -10.37 10.89 -13.43
CA ALA A 264 -9.51 10.90 -14.61
C ALA A 264 -10.26 10.59 -15.91
N THR A 265 -11.42 9.92 -15.81
CA THR A 265 -12.26 9.54 -16.96
C THR A 265 -13.49 10.43 -17.15
N LEU A 266 -13.70 11.44 -16.29
CA LEU A 266 -14.79 12.40 -16.49
C LEU A 266 -14.50 13.23 -17.76
N THR A 267 -15.23 12.93 -18.84
CA THR A 267 -15.16 13.64 -20.12
C THR A 267 -16.57 14.00 -20.60
N GLU A 268 -16.68 14.99 -21.48
CA GLU A 268 -17.96 15.37 -22.10
C GLU A 268 -18.57 14.23 -22.93
N ALA A 269 -17.74 13.35 -23.49
CA ALA A 269 -18.13 12.25 -24.36
C ALA A 269 -18.82 11.08 -23.62
N LYS A 270 -18.89 11.09 -22.28
CA LYS A 270 -19.51 10.04 -21.43
C LYS A 270 -19.11 8.62 -21.82
N GLU A 271 -17.82 8.38 -22.08
CA GLU A 271 -17.31 7.04 -22.40
C GLU A 271 -17.56 6.04 -21.26
N LYS A 272 -17.82 4.79 -21.62
CA LYS A 272 -17.93 3.66 -20.69
C LYS A 272 -16.57 2.98 -20.57
N TYR A 273 -16.24 2.50 -19.37
CA TYR A 273 -14.97 1.81 -19.11
C TYR A 273 -15.20 0.37 -18.67
N VAL A 274 -14.49 -0.58 -19.28
CA VAL A 274 -14.38 -1.96 -18.81
C VAL A 274 -12.99 -2.15 -18.22
N VAL A 275 -12.95 -2.39 -16.92
CA VAL A 275 -11.74 -2.59 -16.15
C VAL A 275 -11.43 -4.07 -16.10
N LEU A 276 -10.29 -4.46 -16.67
CA LEU A 276 -9.81 -5.83 -16.69
C LEU A 276 -8.75 -6.03 -15.60
N ALA A 277 -8.89 -7.10 -14.82
CA ALA A 277 -7.90 -7.51 -13.83
C ALA A 277 -7.68 -9.03 -13.86
N ALA A 278 -6.44 -9.44 -13.62
CA ALA A 278 -6.10 -10.82 -13.31
C ALA A 278 -5.78 -10.93 -11.82
N THR A 279 -6.16 -12.03 -11.17
CA THR A 279 -5.92 -12.21 -9.73
C THR A 279 -5.55 -13.64 -9.36
N SER A 280 -4.68 -13.78 -8.37
CA SER A 280 -4.47 -15.01 -7.58
C SER A 280 -5.33 -15.03 -6.30
N GLY A 281 -6.22 -14.04 -6.14
CA GLY A 281 -7.15 -13.95 -5.02
C GLY A 281 -7.50 -12.50 -4.68
N ASP A 282 -6.80 -11.91 -3.71
CA ASP A 282 -7.20 -10.66 -3.05
C ASP A 282 -7.27 -9.44 -3.98
N THR A 283 -6.41 -9.35 -5.01
CA THR A 283 -6.40 -8.17 -5.91
C THR A 283 -7.73 -8.02 -6.63
N GLY A 284 -8.27 -9.13 -7.13
CA GLY A 284 -9.55 -9.15 -7.86
C GLY A 284 -10.70 -8.74 -6.98
N VAL A 285 -10.80 -9.30 -5.76
CA VAL A 285 -11.86 -8.96 -4.81
C VAL A 285 -11.80 -7.48 -4.42
N ALA A 286 -10.61 -6.97 -4.08
CA ALA A 286 -10.42 -5.57 -3.72
C ALA A 286 -10.71 -4.62 -4.89
N ALA A 287 -10.38 -5.01 -6.13
CA ALA A 287 -10.68 -4.21 -7.31
C ALA A 287 -12.19 -4.16 -7.56
N ILE A 288 -12.87 -5.30 -7.53
CA ILE A 288 -14.34 -5.38 -7.65
C ILE A 288 -15.00 -4.51 -6.58
N SER A 289 -14.67 -4.76 -5.30
CA SER A 289 -15.22 -4.01 -4.17
C SER A 289 -14.97 -2.51 -4.31
N GLY A 290 -13.77 -2.11 -4.71
CA GLY A 290 -13.41 -0.71 -4.91
C GLY A 290 -14.27 0.01 -5.95
N PHE A 291 -14.43 -0.59 -7.13
CA PHE A 291 -15.23 0.00 -8.22
C PHE A 291 -16.73 0.02 -7.90
N VAL A 292 -17.25 -1.04 -7.28
CA VAL A 292 -18.65 -1.08 -6.80
C VAL A 292 -18.87 0.01 -5.75
N ASN A 293 -18.01 0.10 -4.73
CA ASN A 293 -18.12 1.11 -3.67
C ASN A 293 -17.85 2.54 -4.17
N ALA A 294 -17.18 2.70 -5.30
CA ALA A 294 -17.00 4.01 -5.93
C ALA A 294 -18.29 4.56 -6.54
N GLY A 295 -19.27 3.70 -6.83
CA GLY A 295 -20.57 4.08 -7.41
C GLY A 295 -20.46 4.62 -8.84
N GLY A 296 -19.33 4.37 -9.53
CA GLY A 296 -19.11 4.79 -10.91
C GLY A 296 -19.77 3.85 -11.93
N HIS A 297 -19.75 4.26 -13.21
CA HIS A 297 -20.32 3.48 -14.31
C HIS A 297 -19.35 2.48 -14.94
N SER A 298 -18.15 2.31 -14.37
CA SER A 298 -17.18 1.34 -14.85
C SER A 298 -17.67 -0.09 -14.59
N GLN A 299 -17.54 -0.92 -15.61
CA GLN A 299 -17.68 -2.36 -15.51
C GLN A 299 -16.34 -2.98 -15.08
N VAL A 300 -16.39 -4.07 -14.31
CA VAL A 300 -15.20 -4.78 -13.86
C VAL A 300 -15.28 -6.25 -14.26
N MET A 301 -14.29 -6.71 -15.01
CA MET A 301 -14.10 -8.12 -15.30
C MET A 301 -12.81 -8.62 -14.66
N VAL A 302 -12.94 -9.68 -13.85
CA VAL A 302 -11.81 -10.33 -13.20
C VAL A 302 -11.61 -11.73 -13.76
N LEU A 303 -10.38 -12.03 -14.19
CA LEU A 303 -9.95 -13.38 -14.55
C LEU A 303 -9.15 -13.99 -13.39
N TYR A 304 -9.48 -15.22 -13.01
CA TYR A 304 -8.74 -15.95 -11.97
C TYR A 304 -8.54 -17.41 -12.38
N PRO A 305 -7.42 -18.06 -11.98
CA PRO A 305 -7.22 -19.48 -12.22
C PRO A 305 -8.26 -20.29 -11.47
N MET A 306 -8.98 -21.16 -12.18
CA MET A 306 -10.10 -21.94 -11.65
C MET A 306 -9.76 -22.71 -10.36
N HIS A 307 -8.53 -23.21 -10.27
CA HIS A 307 -8.01 -23.96 -9.12
C HIS A 307 -6.92 -23.23 -8.34
N GLY A 308 -6.71 -21.93 -8.60
CA GLY A 308 -5.61 -21.16 -8.00
C GLY A 308 -6.06 -20.02 -7.08
N VAL A 309 -7.32 -20.02 -6.64
CA VAL A 309 -7.84 -19.08 -5.63
C VAL A 309 -8.52 -19.86 -4.50
N SER A 310 -8.51 -19.32 -3.28
CA SER A 310 -9.16 -19.99 -2.16
C SER A 310 -10.69 -19.94 -2.27
N PRO A 311 -11.42 -20.92 -1.69
CA PRO A 311 -12.88 -20.87 -1.56
C PRO A 311 -13.42 -19.56 -0.99
N VAL A 312 -12.72 -18.97 -0.02
CA VAL A 312 -13.08 -17.67 0.57
C VAL A 312 -12.99 -16.56 -0.47
N GLN A 313 -11.88 -16.49 -1.21
CA GLN A 313 -11.68 -15.48 -2.25
C GLN A 313 -12.66 -15.64 -3.40
N GLN A 314 -12.93 -16.87 -3.84
CA GLN A 314 -13.92 -17.17 -4.87
C GLN A 314 -15.31 -16.69 -4.43
N THR A 315 -15.74 -17.05 -3.22
CA THR A 315 -17.02 -16.64 -2.64
C THR A 315 -17.15 -15.11 -2.61
N GLN A 316 -16.10 -14.39 -2.20
CA GLN A 316 -16.14 -12.92 -2.23
C GLN A 316 -16.34 -12.39 -3.65
N MET A 317 -15.62 -12.90 -4.65
CA MET A 317 -15.84 -12.47 -6.05
C MET A 317 -17.27 -12.73 -6.51
N LEU A 318 -17.81 -13.91 -6.20
CA LEU A 318 -19.18 -14.30 -6.58
C LEU A 318 -20.26 -13.46 -5.88
N SER A 319 -20.02 -13.02 -4.64
CA SER A 319 -20.95 -12.14 -3.93
C SER A 319 -21.14 -10.77 -4.59
N PHE A 320 -20.23 -10.38 -5.49
CA PHE A 320 -20.32 -9.15 -6.27
C PHE A 320 -20.73 -9.38 -7.73
N ASP A 321 -20.68 -10.59 -8.28
CA ASP A 321 -21.01 -10.88 -9.69
C ASP A 321 -22.52 -10.73 -9.93
N ASP A 322 -22.94 -9.53 -10.32
CA ASP A 322 -24.29 -9.24 -10.76
C ASP A 322 -24.52 -9.60 -12.24
N GLY A 323 -23.44 -9.77 -13.03
CA GLY A 323 -23.45 -10.02 -14.45
C GLY A 323 -23.55 -8.76 -15.33
N THR A 324 -23.76 -7.60 -14.71
CA THR A 324 -24.02 -6.30 -15.34
C THR A 324 -22.90 -5.30 -15.10
N GLN A 325 -22.54 -5.04 -13.84
CA GLN A 325 -21.40 -4.20 -13.45
C GLN A 325 -20.15 -5.03 -13.20
N VAL A 326 -20.31 -6.27 -12.72
CA VAL A 326 -19.20 -7.14 -12.33
C VAL A 326 -19.36 -8.51 -12.97
N ARG A 327 -18.26 -9.03 -13.52
CA ARG A 327 -18.13 -10.44 -13.92
C ARG A 327 -16.82 -11.04 -13.44
N ALA A 328 -16.88 -12.19 -12.78
CA ALA A 328 -15.72 -12.96 -12.37
C ALA A 328 -15.65 -14.27 -13.17
N TYR A 329 -14.55 -14.49 -13.90
CA TYR A 329 -14.34 -15.68 -14.73
C TYR A 329 -13.23 -16.56 -14.16
N ALA A 330 -13.59 -17.80 -13.84
CA ALA A 330 -12.67 -18.89 -13.62
C ALA A 330 -12.09 -19.34 -14.97
N VAL A 331 -10.77 -19.29 -15.10
CA VAL A 331 -10.03 -19.72 -16.28
C VAL A 331 -9.34 -21.04 -15.96
N ASP A 332 -9.52 -22.05 -16.82
CA ASP A 332 -8.88 -23.36 -16.68
C ASP A 332 -7.36 -23.31 -17.02
N SER A 333 -6.61 -22.56 -16.21
CA SER A 333 -5.18 -22.32 -16.36
C SER A 333 -4.58 -21.77 -15.05
N ASN A 334 -3.37 -21.21 -15.13
CA ASN A 334 -2.68 -20.56 -14.03
C ASN A 334 -2.82 -19.02 -14.04
N PHE A 335 -2.32 -18.38 -12.98
CA PHE A 335 -2.34 -16.92 -12.84
C PHE A 335 -1.58 -16.20 -13.96
N ASP A 336 -0.43 -16.74 -14.40
CA ASP A 336 0.38 -16.15 -15.47
C ASP A 336 -0.38 -16.07 -16.79
N PHE A 337 -1.15 -17.10 -17.14
CA PHE A 337 -2.04 -17.09 -18.29
C PHE A 337 -3.08 -15.97 -18.18
N CYS A 338 -3.74 -15.84 -17.01
CA CYS A 338 -4.74 -14.80 -16.78
C CYS A 338 -4.12 -13.40 -16.92
N GLN A 339 -2.96 -13.17 -16.31
CA GLN A 339 -2.25 -11.89 -16.37
C GLN A 339 -1.80 -11.54 -17.79
N ARG A 340 -1.21 -12.51 -18.51
CA ARG A 340 -0.81 -12.33 -19.91
C ARG A 340 -2.01 -12.02 -20.79
N THR A 341 -3.12 -12.73 -20.62
CA THR A 341 -4.37 -12.50 -21.37
C THR A 341 -4.89 -11.08 -21.16
N VAL A 342 -4.95 -10.59 -19.92
CA VAL A 342 -5.36 -9.21 -19.64
C VAL A 342 -4.45 -8.20 -20.36
N LYS A 343 -3.12 -8.40 -20.33
CA LYS A 343 -2.18 -7.53 -21.06
C LYS A 343 -2.42 -7.57 -22.57
N GLU A 344 -2.56 -8.76 -23.15
CA GLU A 344 -2.81 -8.94 -24.59
C GLU A 344 -4.10 -8.24 -25.03
N LEU A 345 -5.19 -8.35 -24.25
CA LEU A 345 -6.45 -7.69 -24.56
C LEU A 345 -6.35 -6.16 -24.45
N LEU A 346 -5.63 -5.64 -23.46
CA LEU A 346 -5.40 -4.20 -23.28
C LEU A 346 -4.55 -3.59 -24.40
N SER A 347 -3.65 -4.38 -25.00
CA SER A 347 -2.79 -3.95 -26.12
C SER A 347 -3.36 -4.29 -27.50
N ASN A 348 -4.57 -4.88 -27.58
CA ASN A 348 -5.19 -5.27 -28.86
C ASN A 348 -5.89 -4.07 -29.52
N ASP A 349 -5.22 -3.44 -30.49
CA ASP A 349 -5.75 -2.28 -31.21
C ASP A 349 -7.04 -2.57 -31.98
N ALA A 350 -7.20 -3.77 -32.54
CA ALA A 350 -8.42 -4.14 -33.26
C ALA A 350 -9.62 -4.18 -32.30
N LEU A 351 -9.44 -4.78 -31.11
CA LEU A 351 -10.46 -4.79 -30.06
C LEU A 351 -10.76 -3.38 -29.55
N ARG A 352 -9.73 -2.58 -29.27
CA ARG A 352 -9.88 -1.19 -28.79
C ARG A 352 -10.63 -0.32 -29.80
N ASN A 353 -10.27 -0.40 -31.08
CA ASN A 353 -10.92 0.36 -32.15
C ASN A 353 -12.38 -0.05 -32.32
N LYS A 354 -12.68 -1.36 -32.23
CA LYS A 354 -14.05 -1.88 -32.28
C LYS A 354 -14.91 -1.34 -31.13
N LEU A 355 -14.37 -1.33 -29.91
CA LEU A 355 -15.08 -0.85 -28.72
C LEU A 355 -15.23 0.67 -28.67
N ALA A 356 -14.24 1.41 -29.18
CA ALA A 356 -14.26 2.88 -29.20
C ALA A 356 -15.36 3.47 -30.09
N VAL A 357 -15.88 2.70 -31.05
CA VAL A 357 -16.99 3.10 -31.94
C VAL A 357 -18.29 2.36 -31.64
N ALA A 358 -18.39 1.70 -30.47
CA ALA A 358 -19.59 1.00 -30.07
C ALA A 358 -20.74 1.97 -29.77
N GLU A 359 -21.96 1.57 -30.15
CA GLU A 359 -23.21 2.29 -29.87
C GLU A 359 -23.98 1.59 -28.74
N PRO A 360 -24.70 2.32 -27.86
CA PRO A 360 -24.92 3.78 -27.87
C PRO A 360 -23.80 4.61 -27.21
N THR A 361 -22.80 3.95 -26.64
CA THR A 361 -21.72 4.61 -25.89
C THR A 361 -20.38 3.96 -26.21
N ALA A 362 -19.40 4.79 -26.58
CA ALA A 362 -18.02 4.35 -26.80
C ALA A 362 -17.47 3.66 -25.54
N VAL A 363 -16.82 2.50 -25.73
CA VAL A 363 -16.25 1.71 -24.65
C VAL A 363 -14.72 1.73 -24.71
N ARG A 364 -14.08 1.94 -23.56
CA ARG A 364 -12.64 1.87 -23.36
C ARG A 364 -12.29 0.71 -22.44
N LEU A 365 -11.19 0.03 -22.73
CA LEU A 365 -10.59 -0.94 -21.81
C LEU A 365 -9.58 -0.22 -20.92
N SER A 366 -9.54 -0.60 -19.64
CA SER A 366 -8.52 -0.15 -18.69
C SER A 366 -8.17 -1.27 -17.71
N SER A 367 -7.20 -1.03 -16.83
CA SER A 367 -6.70 -2.01 -15.87
C SER A 367 -6.67 -1.48 -14.44
N ALA A 368 -6.95 -2.36 -13.48
CA ALA A 368 -6.79 -2.09 -12.05
C ALA A 368 -5.53 -2.75 -11.46
N ASN A 369 -4.46 -2.93 -12.23
CA ASN A 369 -3.26 -3.67 -11.80
C ASN A 369 -2.29 -2.87 -10.92
N SER A 370 -1.43 -3.57 -10.16
CA SER A 370 -0.54 -3.01 -9.12
C SER A 370 0.58 -2.13 -9.65
N ILE A 371 0.64 -1.98 -10.97
CA ILE A 371 1.53 -1.09 -11.68
C ILE A 371 0.99 0.34 -11.74
N ASN A 372 -0.28 0.62 -11.45
CA ASN A 372 -0.82 1.97 -11.51
C ASN A 372 -0.30 2.83 -10.34
N TRP A 373 0.17 4.05 -10.62
CA TRP A 373 0.67 4.98 -9.59
C TRP A 373 -0.39 5.30 -8.53
N GLY A 374 -1.66 5.47 -8.92
CA GLY A 374 -2.78 5.72 -8.02
C GLY A 374 -3.07 4.57 -7.05
N ARG A 375 -2.57 3.35 -7.32
CA ARG A 375 -2.59 2.23 -6.36
C ARG A 375 -1.38 2.21 -5.43
N LEU A 376 -0.26 2.78 -5.84
CA LEU A 376 0.99 2.77 -5.07
C LEU A 376 0.95 3.80 -3.94
N ILE A 377 0.51 5.03 -4.22
CA ILE A 377 0.61 6.14 -3.26
C ILE A 377 -0.28 6.04 -2.01
N PRO A 378 -1.49 5.45 -2.02
CA PRO A 378 -2.28 5.30 -0.80
C PRO A 378 -1.58 4.44 0.26
N GLN A 379 -0.67 3.57 -0.18
CA GLN A 379 0.11 2.71 0.70
C GLN A 379 1.23 3.45 1.44
N VAL A 380 1.68 4.62 0.95
CA VAL A 380 2.68 5.44 1.64
C VAL A 380 2.15 5.92 3.00
N VAL A 381 0.84 6.18 3.09
CA VAL A 381 0.19 6.76 4.26
C VAL A 381 0.36 5.90 5.51
N TYR A 382 0.16 4.58 5.41
CA TYR A 382 0.21 3.73 6.61
C TYR A 382 1.62 3.59 7.20
N TYR A 383 2.68 3.88 6.43
CA TYR A 383 4.04 3.94 6.96
C TYR A 383 4.26 5.18 7.84
N PHE A 384 3.80 6.34 7.38
CA PHE A 384 3.78 7.55 8.20
C PHE A 384 2.89 7.35 9.43
N TRP A 385 1.73 6.71 9.27
CA TRP A 385 0.83 6.39 10.38
C TRP A 385 1.48 5.47 11.42
N ALA A 386 2.22 4.45 10.97
CA ALA A 386 2.92 3.53 11.87
C ALA A 386 4.07 4.21 12.62
N TYR A 387 4.88 5.03 11.93
CA TYR A 387 5.91 5.82 12.59
C TYR A 387 5.30 6.80 13.61
N ARG A 388 4.21 7.48 13.26
CA ARG A 388 3.45 8.35 14.17
C ARG A 388 3.01 7.60 15.43
N HIS A 389 2.54 6.35 15.32
CA HIS A 389 2.17 5.56 16.49
C HIS A 389 3.33 5.44 17.49
N HIS A 390 4.54 5.15 17.02
CA HIS A 390 5.75 5.05 17.85
C HIS A 390 6.20 6.41 18.39
N VAL A 391 6.01 7.52 17.66
CA VAL A 391 6.24 8.88 18.19
C VAL A 391 5.29 9.24 19.34
N GLN A 392 4.09 8.67 19.33
CA GLN A 392 3.07 8.88 20.37
C GLN A 392 3.22 7.91 21.55
N HIS A 393 3.78 6.74 21.30
CA HIS A 393 4.03 5.69 22.29
C HIS A 393 5.50 5.24 22.21
N PRO A 394 6.46 6.15 22.46
CA PRO A 394 7.87 5.85 22.24
C PRO A 394 8.37 4.77 23.21
N PRO A 395 9.12 3.77 22.74
CA PRO A 395 9.89 2.92 23.63
C PRO A 395 10.85 3.76 24.49
N ALA A 396 11.28 3.21 25.63
CA ALA A 396 12.21 3.89 26.52
C ALA A 396 13.50 4.26 25.78
N GLY A 397 13.87 5.55 25.82
CA GLY A 397 15.07 6.08 25.17
C GLY A 397 14.90 6.46 23.69
N TRP A 398 13.81 6.07 23.04
CA TRP A 398 13.54 6.42 21.64
C TRP A 398 12.85 7.79 21.54
N VAL A 399 13.33 8.66 20.65
CA VAL A 399 12.79 10.02 20.45
C VAL A 399 12.38 10.25 18.99
N PHE A 400 11.61 11.33 18.76
CA PHE A 400 11.27 11.73 17.39
C PHE A 400 12.55 11.98 16.57
N GLY A 401 12.61 11.37 15.38
CA GLY A 401 13.76 11.42 14.48
C GLY A 401 14.55 10.12 14.48
N ASP A 402 14.46 9.33 15.56
CA ASP A 402 15.03 8.00 15.59
C ASP A 402 14.30 7.08 14.60
N PRO A 403 15.01 6.17 13.94
CA PRO A 403 14.40 5.37 12.90
C PRO A 403 13.57 4.21 13.45
N ILE A 404 12.68 3.69 12.60
CA ILE A 404 12.06 2.37 12.75
C ILE A 404 12.62 1.38 11.72
N ASP A 405 12.40 0.09 11.95
CA ASP A 405 12.55 -0.95 10.92
C ASP A 405 11.19 -1.46 10.47
N VAL A 406 11.14 -1.96 9.24
CA VAL A 406 9.90 -2.38 8.60
C VAL A 406 10.09 -3.74 7.95
N VAL A 407 9.21 -4.69 8.27
CA VAL A 407 9.17 -6.03 7.65
C VAL A 407 7.89 -6.20 6.86
N VAL A 408 8.00 -6.61 5.60
CA VAL A 408 6.86 -6.72 4.68
C VAL A 408 6.86 -8.10 4.01
N PRO A 409 5.76 -8.86 4.07
CA PRO A 409 5.60 -10.04 3.22
C PRO A 409 5.44 -9.58 1.76
N CYS A 410 6.41 -9.93 0.92
CA CYS A 410 6.61 -9.29 -0.36
C CYS A 410 6.23 -10.16 -1.55
N GLY A 411 5.20 -9.73 -2.28
CA GLY A 411 4.85 -10.25 -3.60
C GLY A 411 5.34 -9.30 -4.71
N ASN A 412 4.42 -8.51 -5.29
CA ASN A 412 4.70 -7.59 -6.40
C ASN A 412 5.58 -6.35 -6.07
N PHE A 413 6.25 -6.33 -4.92
CA PHE A 413 7.12 -5.25 -4.41
C PHE A 413 6.46 -3.87 -4.17
N GLY A 414 5.17 -3.69 -4.47
CA GLY A 414 4.50 -2.39 -4.35
C GLY A 414 4.38 -1.88 -2.92
N ASN A 415 4.05 -2.76 -1.96
CA ASN A 415 3.90 -2.39 -0.54
C ASN A 415 5.21 -1.85 0.03
N ILE A 416 6.30 -2.62 -0.04
CA ILE A 416 7.60 -2.21 0.49
C ILE A 416 8.20 -1.03 -0.28
N LEU A 417 7.92 -0.92 -1.59
CA LEU A 417 8.30 0.26 -2.38
C LEU A 417 7.61 1.53 -1.88
N SER A 418 6.34 1.47 -1.48
CA SER A 418 5.66 2.62 -0.86
C SER A 418 6.30 3.01 0.48
N GLY A 419 6.84 2.05 1.24
CA GLY A 419 7.66 2.33 2.41
C GLY A 419 8.96 3.05 2.04
N TYR A 420 9.63 2.59 0.99
CA TYR A 420 10.84 3.27 0.49
C TYR A 420 10.55 4.68 -0.03
N ILE A 421 9.42 4.90 -0.69
CA ILE A 421 8.94 6.24 -1.06
C ILE A 421 8.73 7.09 0.21
N ALA A 422 8.12 6.55 1.27
CA ALA A 422 7.98 7.26 2.54
C ALA A 422 9.34 7.68 3.12
N LYS A 423 10.35 6.81 3.06
CA LYS A 423 11.73 7.13 3.46
C LYS A 423 12.33 8.27 2.62
N LEU A 424 12.15 8.23 1.29
CA LEU A 424 12.59 9.31 0.40
C LEU A 424 11.84 10.63 0.66
N MET A 425 10.61 10.54 1.16
CA MET A 425 9.85 11.69 1.63
C MET A 425 10.33 12.24 2.99
N GLY A 426 11.30 11.61 3.65
CA GLY A 426 11.87 12.06 4.92
C GLY A 426 11.50 11.19 6.13
N LEU A 427 10.70 10.13 5.97
CA LEU A 427 10.34 9.26 7.08
C LEU A 427 11.58 8.51 7.63
N PRO A 428 11.88 8.58 8.95
CA PRO A 428 13.02 7.87 9.53
C PRO A 428 12.81 6.35 9.55
N VAL A 429 13.29 5.69 8.50
CA VAL A 429 13.33 4.22 8.40
C VAL A 429 14.78 3.77 8.22
N ARG A 430 15.25 2.85 9.08
CA ARG A 430 16.62 2.32 9.03
C ARG A 430 16.70 1.14 8.06
N ARG A 431 15.96 0.06 8.31
CA ARG A 431 15.91 -1.12 7.43
C ARG A 431 14.51 -1.42 6.91
N PHE A 432 14.46 -1.79 5.64
CA PHE A 432 13.35 -2.53 5.03
C PHE A 432 13.74 -4.00 4.89
N VAL A 433 12.91 -4.90 5.40
CA VAL A 433 13.13 -6.34 5.36
C VAL A 433 12.09 -6.97 4.44
N VAL A 434 12.56 -7.55 3.35
CA VAL A 434 11.75 -8.35 2.42
C VAL A 434 11.55 -9.73 3.03
N ALA A 435 10.31 -10.09 3.36
CA ALA A 435 9.96 -11.43 3.78
C ALA A 435 9.36 -12.20 2.59
N SER A 436 10.07 -13.22 2.12
CA SER A 436 9.62 -14.14 1.07
C SER A 436 9.18 -15.47 1.68
N ASN A 437 8.23 -16.15 1.04
CA ASN A 437 8.04 -17.59 1.26
C ASN A 437 9.06 -18.37 0.41
N GLN A 438 8.77 -19.63 0.06
CA GLN A 438 9.64 -20.44 -0.80
C GLN A 438 9.85 -19.86 -2.22
N ASN A 439 8.97 -18.96 -2.70
CA ASN A 439 9.15 -18.21 -3.92
C ASN A 439 10.11 -17.02 -3.66
N ASP A 440 11.40 -17.32 -3.54
CA ASP A 440 12.42 -16.47 -2.92
C ASP A 440 13.25 -15.60 -3.91
N VAL A 441 12.70 -15.27 -5.09
CA VAL A 441 13.41 -14.44 -6.09
C VAL A 441 13.80 -13.06 -5.55
N LEU A 442 12.97 -12.47 -4.68
CA LEU A 442 13.25 -11.19 -4.05
C LEU A 442 14.29 -11.29 -2.94
N TYR A 443 14.34 -12.42 -2.23
CA TYR A 443 15.38 -12.71 -1.25
C TYR A 443 16.76 -12.73 -1.94
N ASP A 444 16.90 -13.51 -3.01
CA ASP A 444 18.15 -13.60 -3.77
C ASP A 444 18.54 -12.26 -4.39
N PHE A 445 17.56 -11.54 -4.95
CA PHE A 445 17.78 -10.20 -5.50
C PHE A 445 18.39 -9.25 -4.46
N VAL A 446 17.80 -9.15 -3.26
CA VAL A 446 18.30 -8.26 -2.21
C VAL A 446 19.65 -8.73 -1.66
N LYS A 447 19.86 -10.04 -1.47
CA LYS A 447 21.09 -10.58 -0.92
C LYS A 447 22.28 -10.52 -1.88
N THR A 448 22.05 -10.67 -3.18
CA THR A 448 23.14 -10.84 -4.18
C THR A 448 23.23 -9.70 -5.20
N GLY A 449 22.15 -8.94 -5.38
CA GLY A 449 21.99 -8.00 -6.51
C GLY A 449 21.64 -8.68 -7.83
N ILE A 450 21.33 -9.98 -7.84
CA ILE A 450 21.00 -10.74 -9.05
C ILE A 450 19.52 -11.10 -9.02
N TYR A 451 18.77 -10.72 -10.04
CA TYR A 451 17.38 -11.12 -10.23
C TYR A 451 17.33 -12.19 -11.33
N ASP A 452 17.17 -13.47 -10.97
CA ASP A 452 17.20 -14.61 -11.91
C ASP A 452 15.91 -15.43 -11.81
N VAL A 453 15.19 -15.59 -12.93
CA VAL A 453 13.96 -16.40 -13.04
C VAL A 453 14.13 -17.64 -13.92
N ARG A 454 15.30 -17.89 -14.51
CA ARG A 454 15.49 -18.92 -15.56
C ARG A 454 15.19 -20.34 -15.11
N ASN A 455 15.51 -20.66 -13.86
CA ASN A 455 15.39 -22.01 -13.30
C ASN A 455 14.39 -22.06 -12.13
N ARG A 456 13.39 -21.18 -12.13
CA ARG A 456 12.38 -21.12 -11.06
C ARG A 456 11.03 -21.60 -11.57
N THR A 457 10.39 -22.45 -10.78
CA THR A 457 8.99 -22.82 -10.94
C THR A 457 8.20 -22.21 -9.79
N LEU A 458 7.04 -21.66 -10.09
CA LEU A 458 6.15 -21.11 -9.07
C LEU A 458 5.69 -22.24 -8.13
N ALA A 459 6.06 -22.16 -6.86
CA ALA A 459 5.56 -23.08 -5.83
C ALA A 459 4.23 -22.54 -5.29
N VAL A 460 3.22 -23.39 -5.21
CA VAL A 460 1.95 -23.05 -4.56
C VAL A 460 2.13 -23.19 -3.06
N THR A 461 1.84 -22.13 -2.31
CA THR A 461 2.03 -22.10 -0.85
C THR A 461 0.75 -21.72 -0.12
N SER A 462 0.77 -21.79 1.21
CA SER A 462 -0.28 -21.25 2.08
C SER A 462 -0.38 -19.71 2.07
N SER A 463 0.60 -19.02 1.46
CA SER A 463 0.65 -17.57 1.30
C SER A 463 0.57 -17.14 -0.19
N PRO A 464 -0.52 -17.48 -0.90
CA PRO A 464 -0.60 -17.39 -2.37
C PRO A 464 -0.55 -15.96 -2.93
N SER A 465 -0.78 -14.92 -2.11
CA SER A 465 -0.66 -13.52 -2.55
C SER A 465 0.80 -13.07 -2.73
N ILE A 466 1.78 -13.85 -2.24
CA ILE A 466 3.21 -13.60 -2.41
C ILE A 466 3.94 -14.71 -3.19
N ASP A 467 3.20 -15.68 -3.75
CA ASP A 467 3.72 -16.63 -4.74
C ASP A 467 3.97 -15.89 -6.06
N ILE A 468 5.21 -15.46 -6.29
CA ILE A 468 5.60 -14.69 -7.49
C ILE A 468 6.95 -15.13 -8.05
N LEU A 469 7.11 -15.01 -9.36
CA LEU A 469 8.40 -15.13 -10.06
C LEU A 469 8.93 -13.76 -10.55
N LYS A 470 8.02 -12.88 -11.00
CA LYS A 470 8.34 -11.54 -11.48
C LYS A 470 7.60 -10.49 -10.65
N ALA A 471 8.32 -9.69 -9.87
CA ALA A 471 7.76 -8.62 -9.07
C ALA A 471 7.66 -7.31 -9.86
N SER A 472 6.45 -6.93 -10.24
CA SER A 472 6.21 -5.80 -11.17
C SER A 472 6.78 -4.44 -10.72
N ASN A 473 6.79 -4.12 -9.42
CA ASN A 473 7.28 -2.81 -8.95
C ASN A 473 8.79 -2.74 -8.72
N VAL A 474 9.56 -3.81 -8.95
CA VAL A 474 11.02 -3.75 -8.92
C VAL A 474 11.54 -2.75 -9.95
N GLU A 475 10.88 -2.60 -11.10
CA GLU A 475 11.26 -1.62 -12.12
C GLU A 475 11.30 -0.17 -11.59
N ARG A 476 10.30 0.24 -10.80
CA ARG A 476 10.29 1.56 -10.13
C ARG A 476 11.41 1.68 -9.10
N PHE A 477 11.68 0.60 -8.38
CA PHE A 477 12.77 0.57 -7.42
C PHE A 477 14.13 0.75 -8.11
N LEU A 478 14.36 0.11 -9.26
CA LEU A 478 15.57 0.30 -10.07
C LEU A 478 15.71 1.76 -10.55
N TYR A 479 14.61 2.40 -10.95
CA TYR A 479 14.63 3.83 -11.30
C TYR A 479 15.05 4.71 -10.12
N LEU A 480 14.49 4.47 -8.92
CA LEU A 480 14.85 5.24 -7.73
C LEU A 480 16.30 4.97 -7.29
N LEU A 481 16.74 3.71 -7.30
CA LEU A 481 18.12 3.34 -6.94
C LEU A 481 19.17 3.91 -7.90
N SER A 482 18.83 4.02 -9.18
CA SER A 482 19.73 4.54 -10.23
C SER A 482 19.68 6.05 -10.38
N ASN A 483 18.98 6.76 -9.48
CA ASN A 483 18.75 8.20 -9.54
C ASN A 483 18.13 8.66 -10.87
N GLY A 484 17.17 7.88 -11.39
CA GLY A 484 16.42 8.20 -12.60
C GLY A 484 17.10 7.82 -13.92
N ASN A 485 18.06 6.89 -13.91
CA ASN A 485 18.72 6.42 -15.13
C ASN A 485 17.80 5.47 -15.93
N THR A 486 16.94 6.05 -16.76
CA THR A 486 15.97 5.32 -17.58
C THR A 486 16.61 4.37 -18.59
N ALA A 487 17.79 4.70 -19.11
CA ALA A 487 18.52 3.83 -20.05
C ALA A 487 19.00 2.54 -19.37
N LEU A 488 19.55 2.64 -18.16
CA LEU A 488 19.95 1.47 -17.36
C LEU A 488 18.72 0.62 -17.00
N VAL A 489 17.64 1.25 -16.52
CA VAL A 489 16.41 0.53 -16.18
C VAL A 489 15.84 -0.20 -17.40
N GLY A 490 15.78 0.46 -18.55
CA GLY A 490 15.36 -0.14 -19.82
C GLY A 490 16.20 -1.37 -20.18
N GLN A 491 17.53 -1.28 -20.03
CA GLN A 491 18.43 -2.42 -20.28
C GLN A 491 18.18 -3.58 -19.30
N LEU A 492 18.11 -3.31 -17.99
CA LEU A 492 17.89 -4.36 -16.99
C LEU A 492 16.55 -5.08 -17.19
N MET A 493 15.51 -4.33 -17.55
CA MET A 493 14.20 -4.91 -17.86
C MET A 493 14.22 -5.70 -19.17
N HIS A 494 14.96 -5.24 -20.19
CA HIS A 494 15.16 -5.99 -21.42
C HIS A 494 15.89 -7.32 -21.17
N ASP A 495 16.93 -7.31 -20.33
CA ASP A 495 17.67 -8.53 -19.95
C ASP A 495 16.77 -9.50 -19.18
N LEU A 496 15.90 -9.00 -18.28
CA LEU A 496 14.92 -9.84 -17.58
C LEU A 496 13.91 -10.49 -18.54
N ASP A 497 13.47 -9.77 -19.56
CA ASP A 497 12.46 -10.25 -20.48
C ASP A 497 13.03 -11.20 -21.55
N THR A 498 14.28 -11.00 -21.97
CA THR A 498 14.92 -11.80 -23.03
C THR A 498 15.79 -12.94 -22.49
N ALA A 499 16.57 -12.68 -21.44
CA ALA A 499 17.48 -13.65 -20.84
C ALA A 499 16.94 -14.25 -19.54
N GLY A 500 15.89 -13.68 -18.94
CA GLY A 500 15.34 -14.15 -17.67
C GLY A 500 16.20 -13.79 -16.45
N ILE A 501 17.20 -12.92 -16.61
CA ILE A 501 18.13 -12.54 -15.55
C ILE A 501 18.67 -11.12 -15.77
N PHE A 502 18.90 -10.39 -14.68
CA PHE A 502 19.82 -9.23 -14.68
C PHE A 502 20.67 -9.20 -13.41
N THR A 503 21.76 -8.44 -13.43
CA THR A 503 22.62 -8.19 -12.27
C THR A 503 22.81 -6.70 -12.07
N LEU A 504 22.67 -6.24 -10.83
CA LEU A 504 22.88 -4.84 -10.48
C LEU A 504 24.36 -4.45 -10.56
N PRO A 505 24.66 -3.22 -10.99
CA PRO A 505 25.95 -2.59 -10.72
C PRO A 505 26.30 -2.61 -9.23
N ASN A 506 27.60 -2.74 -8.91
CA ASN A 506 28.08 -2.93 -7.53
C ASN A 506 27.69 -1.78 -6.58
N ASP A 507 27.76 -0.54 -7.05
CA ASP A 507 27.37 0.68 -6.33
C ASP A 507 25.86 0.72 -6.06
N MET A 508 25.06 0.33 -7.03
CA MET A 508 23.60 0.26 -6.90
C MET A 508 23.18 -0.88 -5.96
N ARG A 509 23.88 -2.02 -6.01
CA ARG A 509 23.73 -3.10 -5.02
C ARG A 509 24.10 -2.63 -3.61
N ALA A 510 25.22 -1.92 -3.44
CA ALA A 510 25.62 -1.41 -2.14
C ALA A 510 24.59 -0.41 -1.58
N THR A 511 24.06 0.47 -2.44
CA THR A 511 22.99 1.42 -2.08
C THR A 511 21.73 0.69 -1.63
N MET A 512 21.31 -0.35 -2.36
CA MET A 512 20.19 -1.20 -1.96
C MET A 512 20.45 -1.86 -0.61
N GLN A 513 21.60 -2.51 -0.41
CA GLN A 513 21.93 -3.28 0.79
C GLN A 513 22.20 -2.41 2.03
N ALA A 514 22.43 -1.11 1.85
CA ALA A 514 22.48 -0.16 2.96
C ALA A 514 21.13 -0.02 3.67
N VAL A 515 20.01 -0.19 2.94
CA VAL A 515 18.66 0.07 3.46
C VAL A 515 17.72 -1.14 3.36
N PHE A 516 18.01 -2.12 2.52
CA PHE A 516 17.26 -3.38 2.41
C PHE A 516 18.06 -4.58 2.92
N THR A 517 17.34 -5.52 3.51
CA THR A 517 17.76 -6.91 3.71
C THR A 517 16.56 -7.83 3.42
N ALA A 518 16.75 -9.14 3.49
CA ALA A 518 15.70 -10.11 3.20
C ALA A 518 15.86 -11.37 4.05
N GLY A 519 14.73 -12.04 4.29
CA GLY A 519 14.64 -13.40 4.83
C GLY A 519 13.65 -14.23 4.04
N ARG A 520 13.69 -15.55 4.23
CA ARG A 520 12.78 -16.49 3.57
C ARG A 520 12.21 -17.46 4.60
N CYS A 521 10.95 -17.83 4.44
CA CYS A 521 10.21 -18.68 5.36
C CYS A 521 9.72 -19.94 4.62
N SER A 522 9.94 -21.11 5.21
CA SER A 522 9.39 -22.38 4.69
C SER A 522 7.91 -22.55 5.08
N GLU A 523 7.21 -23.54 4.51
CA GLU A 523 5.82 -23.81 4.93
C GLU A 523 5.75 -24.35 6.36
N GLU A 524 6.76 -25.08 6.80
CA GLU A 524 6.88 -25.59 8.17
C GLU A 524 7.08 -24.44 9.16
N ASP A 525 8.02 -23.55 8.86
CA ASP A 525 8.29 -22.36 9.68
C ASP A 525 7.08 -21.42 9.75
N CYS A 526 6.37 -21.27 8.62
CA CYS A 526 5.14 -20.48 8.56
C CYS A 526 4.07 -21.06 9.50
N ALA A 527 3.81 -22.37 9.42
CA ALA A 527 2.83 -23.04 10.28
C ALA A 527 3.23 -22.95 11.77
N ALA A 528 4.50 -23.22 12.08
CA ALA A 528 5.04 -23.10 13.42
C ALA A 528 4.90 -21.68 13.97
N THR A 529 5.14 -20.66 13.14
CA THR A 529 5.02 -19.25 13.54
C THR A 529 3.57 -18.87 13.85
N ILE A 530 2.59 -19.32 13.05
CA ILE A 530 1.16 -19.09 13.34
C ILE A 530 0.81 -19.63 14.73
N LYS A 531 1.14 -20.89 14.99
CA LYS A 531 0.83 -21.55 16.26
C LYS A 531 1.56 -20.89 17.43
N ARG A 532 2.87 -20.67 17.28
CA ARG A 532 3.72 -20.05 18.29
C ARG A 532 3.16 -18.70 18.73
N VAL A 533 2.94 -17.76 17.80
CA VAL A 533 2.40 -16.42 18.12
C VAL A 533 1.02 -16.51 18.77
N PHE A 534 0.18 -17.45 18.32
CA PHE A 534 -1.11 -17.68 18.94
C PHE A 534 -0.99 -18.12 20.41
N GLU A 535 -0.12 -19.07 20.72
CA GLU A 535 0.11 -19.56 22.08
C GLU A 535 0.71 -18.47 22.98
N LEU A 536 1.75 -17.78 22.52
CA LEU A 536 2.46 -16.74 23.28
C LEU A 536 1.60 -15.52 23.57
N SER A 537 0.67 -15.20 22.67
CA SER A 537 -0.29 -14.12 22.87
C SER A 537 -1.46 -14.51 23.79
N GLY A 538 -1.44 -15.71 24.38
CA GLY A 538 -2.55 -16.25 25.16
C GLY A 538 -3.83 -16.40 24.33
N GLY A 539 -3.69 -16.70 23.03
CA GLY A 539 -4.75 -16.83 22.05
C GLY A 539 -5.35 -15.52 21.53
N SER A 540 -4.76 -14.36 21.87
CA SER A 540 -5.29 -13.05 21.47
C SER A 540 -4.87 -12.61 20.06
N ARG A 541 -3.78 -13.17 19.52
CA ARG A 541 -3.27 -12.87 18.18
C ARG A 541 -3.29 -14.14 17.33
N LEU A 542 -4.08 -14.14 16.26
CA LEU A 542 -4.06 -15.20 15.26
C LEU A 542 -3.63 -14.62 13.92
N LEU A 543 -2.52 -15.13 13.39
CA LEU A 543 -1.93 -14.63 12.15
C LEU A 543 -2.51 -15.35 10.93
N ASP A 544 -2.60 -14.62 9.82
CA ASP A 544 -2.69 -15.24 8.51
C ASP A 544 -1.28 -15.70 8.03
N PRO A 545 -1.17 -16.64 7.07
CA PRO A 545 0.12 -17.15 6.60
C PRO A 545 1.09 -16.08 6.06
N HIS A 546 0.62 -15.03 5.39
CA HIS A 546 1.46 -13.95 4.88
C HIS A 546 2.07 -13.15 6.03
N THR A 547 1.26 -12.82 7.04
CA THR A 547 1.75 -12.15 8.24
C THR A 547 2.71 -13.05 9.01
N ALA A 548 2.46 -14.36 9.07
CA ALA A 548 3.36 -15.32 9.71
C ALA A 548 4.74 -15.40 9.03
N VAL A 549 4.79 -15.41 7.69
CA VAL A 549 6.05 -15.29 6.93
C VAL A 549 6.83 -14.04 7.34
N ALA A 550 6.15 -12.90 7.47
CA ALA A 550 6.79 -11.65 7.89
C ALA A 550 7.24 -11.67 9.35
N VAL A 551 6.47 -12.29 10.26
CA VAL A 551 6.84 -12.43 11.68
C VAL A 551 8.03 -13.36 11.85
N PHE A 552 8.09 -14.47 11.12
CA PHE A 552 9.25 -15.37 11.12
C PHE A 552 10.52 -14.62 10.73
N VAL A 553 10.49 -13.93 9.59
CA VAL A 553 11.64 -13.15 9.11
C VAL A 553 11.98 -11.99 10.04
N ALA A 554 10.98 -11.37 10.69
CA ALA A 554 11.21 -10.35 11.70
C ALA A 554 11.93 -10.90 12.94
N GLN A 555 11.56 -12.10 13.38
CA GLN A 555 12.22 -12.81 14.47
C GLN A 555 13.68 -13.09 14.12
N GLU A 556 13.96 -13.71 12.97
CA GLU A 556 15.33 -14.00 12.52
C GLU A 556 16.17 -12.72 12.44
N PHE A 557 15.64 -11.68 11.79
CA PHE A 557 16.30 -10.39 11.68
C PHE A 557 16.64 -9.82 13.07
N ARG A 558 15.70 -9.87 14.02
CA ARG A 558 15.93 -9.34 15.36
C ARG A 558 16.92 -10.19 16.16
N GLU A 559 16.87 -11.50 16.03
CA GLU A 559 17.80 -12.41 16.71
C GLU A 559 19.23 -12.19 16.21
N GLU A 560 19.44 -12.02 14.90
CA GLU A 560 20.73 -11.64 14.33
C GLU A 560 21.24 -10.30 14.88
N GLU A 561 20.36 -9.29 14.98
CA GLU A 561 20.72 -7.99 15.54
C GLU A 561 21.12 -8.09 17.01
N LEU A 562 20.33 -8.74 17.84
CA LEU A 562 20.62 -8.91 19.26
C LEU A 562 21.93 -9.68 19.46
N LEU A 563 22.14 -10.77 18.72
CA LEU A 563 23.38 -11.55 18.78
C LEU A 563 24.60 -10.70 18.40
N SER A 564 24.50 -9.92 17.32
CA SER A 564 25.60 -9.06 16.88
C SER A 564 25.97 -8.01 17.95
N ARG A 565 24.99 -7.50 18.68
CA ARG A 565 25.18 -6.52 19.75
C ARG A 565 25.77 -7.14 21.02
N ASP A 566 25.24 -8.28 21.46
CA ASP A 566 25.76 -9.02 22.62
C ASP A 566 27.25 -9.37 22.42
N LEU A 567 27.66 -9.71 21.20
CA LEU A 567 29.06 -9.96 20.84
C LEU A 567 29.93 -8.68 20.87
N THR A 568 29.34 -7.50 20.68
CA THR A 568 30.06 -6.22 20.60
C THR A 568 30.16 -5.51 21.95
N TYR A 569 29.17 -5.67 22.84
CA TYR A 569 29.09 -5.01 24.15
C TYR A 569 28.81 -6.01 25.30
N PRO A 570 29.81 -6.78 25.76
CA PRO A 570 29.61 -7.86 26.74
C PRO A 570 29.32 -7.40 28.19
N THR A 571 29.12 -6.10 28.45
CA THR A 571 28.89 -5.57 29.82
C THR A 571 27.41 -5.44 30.14
N SER A 572 27.03 -5.89 31.34
CA SER A 572 25.67 -6.15 31.85
C SER A 572 24.74 -4.93 32.06
N THR A 573 24.91 -3.85 31.30
CA THR A 573 24.03 -2.66 31.36
C THR A 573 23.03 -2.59 30.21
N ASP A 574 22.99 -3.59 29.33
CA ASP A 574 22.06 -3.66 28.21
C ASP A 574 20.62 -3.81 28.72
N THR A 575 19.86 -2.73 28.63
CA THR A 575 18.40 -2.82 28.65
C THR A 575 17.96 -3.31 27.27
N ASP A 576 17.06 -4.31 27.22
CA ASP A 576 16.47 -4.89 25.99
C ASP A 576 15.76 -3.87 25.06
N THR A 577 15.80 -2.59 25.40
CA THR A 577 15.13 -1.45 24.77
C THR A 577 15.95 -0.76 23.68
N ASP A 578 17.20 -1.16 23.45
CA ASP A 578 18.16 -0.40 22.65
C ASP A 578 18.15 -0.74 21.13
N VAL A 579 17.16 -1.54 20.69
CA VAL A 579 16.89 -1.85 19.29
C VAL A 579 15.73 -1.00 18.76
N PRO A 580 15.79 -0.51 17.51
CA PRO A 580 14.71 0.29 16.94
C PRO A 580 13.36 -0.43 16.97
N PRO A 581 12.24 0.30 17.09
CA PRO A 581 10.92 -0.28 16.90
C PRO A 581 10.84 -0.95 15.53
N LEU A 582 10.30 -2.16 15.50
CA LEU A 582 10.12 -2.93 14.27
C LEU A 582 8.62 -3.06 13.97
N VAL A 583 8.21 -2.64 12.78
CA VAL A 583 6.82 -2.67 12.31
C VAL A 583 6.66 -3.76 11.27
N ILE A 584 5.72 -4.66 11.50
CA ILE A 584 5.40 -5.79 10.62
C ILE A 584 4.09 -5.47 9.87
N ALA A 585 4.12 -5.54 8.54
CA ALA A 585 2.92 -5.39 7.73
C ALA A 585 2.03 -6.64 7.84
N SER A 586 0.88 -6.53 8.52
CA SER A 586 -0.11 -7.62 8.50
C SER A 586 -1.10 -7.42 7.38
N THR A 587 -0.97 -8.24 6.34
CA THR A 587 -1.55 -7.96 5.03
C THR A 587 -2.92 -8.58 4.78
N ALA A 588 -3.35 -9.52 5.62
CA ALA A 588 -4.66 -10.15 5.51
C ALA A 588 -5.19 -10.58 6.89
N HIS A 589 -6.50 -10.75 6.99
CA HIS A 589 -7.12 -11.35 8.15
C HIS A 589 -7.00 -12.89 8.09
N TRP A 590 -6.79 -13.57 9.22
CA TRP A 590 -6.62 -15.05 9.26
C TRP A 590 -7.76 -15.80 8.53
N ALA A 591 -8.99 -15.30 8.65
CA ALA A 591 -10.17 -15.91 8.04
C ALA A 591 -10.16 -15.89 6.50
N LYS A 592 -9.24 -15.17 5.86
CA LYS A 592 -9.00 -15.30 4.42
C LYS A 592 -8.37 -16.64 4.04
N PHE A 593 -7.66 -17.27 4.98
CA PHE A 593 -6.90 -18.50 4.81
C PHE A 593 -7.18 -19.48 5.96
N PRO A 594 -8.45 -19.88 6.18
CA PRO A 594 -8.84 -20.58 7.38
C PRO A 594 -8.29 -22.02 7.45
N ALA A 595 -8.08 -22.69 6.32
CA ALA A 595 -7.51 -24.03 6.28
C ALA A 595 -6.04 -24.06 6.74
N PRO A 596 -5.09 -23.29 6.13
CA PRO A 596 -3.72 -23.22 6.64
C PRO A 596 -3.63 -22.84 8.12
N VAL A 597 -4.49 -21.91 8.56
CA VAL A 597 -4.54 -21.48 9.97
C VAL A 597 -5.01 -22.61 10.88
N LEU A 598 -6.08 -23.32 10.54
CA LEU A 598 -6.59 -24.43 11.33
C LEU A 598 -5.58 -25.57 11.43
N HIS A 599 -4.99 -25.96 10.31
CA HIS A 599 -3.99 -27.03 10.26
C HIS A 599 -2.76 -26.66 11.09
N SER A 600 -2.32 -25.40 11.05
CA SER A 600 -1.22 -24.89 11.90
C SER A 600 -1.55 -24.99 13.38
N LEU A 601 -2.79 -24.64 13.79
CA LEU A 601 -3.24 -24.77 15.19
C LEU A 601 -3.33 -26.23 15.67
N ARG A 602 -3.38 -27.20 14.74
CA ARG A 602 -3.46 -28.65 15.01
C ARG A 602 -2.13 -29.39 14.84
N ASP A 603 -1.04 -28.68 14.56
CA ASP A 603 0.26 -29.29 14.21
C ASP A 603 0.24 -30.16 12.95
N GLU A 604 -0.68 -29.88 12.02
CA GLU A 604 -0.83 -30.61 10.76
C GLU A 604 -0.05 -29.94 9.61
N GLY A 605 0.65 -28.84 9.90
CA GLY A 605 1.37 -28.01 8.93
C GLY A 605 0.45 -27.04 8.15
N ALA A 606 1.00 -26.29 7.21
CA ALA A 606 0.22 -25.39 6.37
C ALA A 606 -0.31 -26.14 5.12
N GLN A 607 -1.36 -26.96 5.29
CA GLN A 607 -1.95 -27.70 4.16
C GLN A 607 -3.02 -26.90 3.42
N LEU A 608 -2.98 -26.97 2.09
CA LEU A 608 -4.04 -26.51 1.20
C LEU A 608 -5.10 -27.62 1.05
N GLY A 609 -6.38 -27.24 1.10
CA GLY A 609 -7.48 -28.16 0.82
C GLY A 609 -7.60 -28.46 -0.68
N GLU A 610 -8.26 -29.57 -1.02
CA GLU A 610 -8.66 -29.83 -2.40
C GLU A 610 -9.77 -28.86 -2.83
N PRO A 611 -9.84 -28.47 -4.12
CA PRO A 611 -10.92 -27.62 -4.60
C PRO A 611 -12.28 -28.28 -4.39
N ALA A 612 -13.21 -27.55 -3.78
CA ALA A 612 -14.58 -28.01 -3.61
C ALA A 612 -15.27 -28.25 -4.98
N PRO A 613 -16.15 -29.27 -5.09
CA PRO A 613 -16.77 -29.66 -6.36
C PRO A 613 -17.85 -28.68 -6.85
N SER A 614 -18.31 -27.76 -6.00
CA SER A 614 -19.29 -26.72 -6.33
C SER A 614 -19.14 -25.52 -5.40
N VAL A 615 -19.74 -24.38 -5.78
CA VAL A 615 -19.76 -23.17 -4.93
C VAL A 615 -20.49 -23.45 -3.60
N SER A 616 -21.59 -24.20 -3.63
CA SER A 616 -22.32 -24.54 -2.40
C SER A 616 -21.46 -25.40 -1.44
N ALA A 617 -20.72 -26.37 -1.96
CA ALA A 617 -19.79 -27.17 -1.17
C ALA A 617 -18.65 -26.30 -0.61
N ALA A 618 -18.11 -25.38 -1.42
CA ALA A 618 -17.06 -24.44 -0.99
C ALA A 618 -17.52 -23.56 0.18
N ILE A 619 -18.75 -23.03 0.13
CA ILE A 619 -19.33 -22.22 1.20
C ILE A 619 -19.49 -23.04 2.49
N GLN A 620 -20.01 -24.27 2.39
CA GLN A 620 -20.18 -25.16 3.53
C GLN A 620 -18.83 -25.51 4.18
N GLU A 621 -17.82 -25.81 3.35
CA GLU A 621 -16.45 -26.07 3.80
C GLU A 621 -15.87 -24.87 4.55
N VAL A 622 -15.97 -23.65 3.98
CA VAL A 622 -15.48 -22.43 4.65
C VAL A 622 -16.19 -22.20 5.99
N ARG A 623 -17.52 -22.40 6.06
CA ARG A 623 -18.26 -22.28 7.33
C ARG A 623 -17.81 -23.33 8.35
N ALA A 624 -17.54 -24.56 7.92
CA ALA A 624 -17.01 -25.61 8.78
C ALA A 624 -15.62 -25.25 9.31
N LEU A 625 -14.71 -24.78 8.44
CA LEU A 625 -13.38 -24.31 8.84
C LEU A 625 -13.46 -23.15 9.84
N TYR A 626 -14.31 -22.15 9.61
CA TYR A 626 -14.53 -21.07 10.57
C TYR A 626 -15.05 -21.57 11.92
N THR A 627 -15.91 -22.58 11.91
CA THR A 627 -16.43 -23.18 13.16
C THR A 627 -15.31 -23.86 13.94
N GLU A 628 -14.47 -24.64 13.26
CA GLU A 628 -13.34 -25.33 13.88
C GLU A 628 -12.25 -24.36 14.37
N VAL A 629 -11.92 -23.31 13.59
CA VAL A 629 -10.99 -22.27 14.06
C VAL A 629 -11.55 -21.55 15.28
N LYS A 630 -12.84 -21.21 15.33
CA LYS A 630 -13.44 -20.60 16.53
C LYS A 630 -13.43 -21.52 17.75
N LYS A 631 -13.51 -22.84 17.56
CA LYS A 631 -13.34 -23.81 18.67
C LYS A 631 -11.91 -23.80 19.20
N ALA A 632 -10.92 -23.80 18.30
CA ALA A 632 -9.50 -23.76 18.67
C ALA A 632 -9.05 -22.38 19.21
N ALA A 633 -9.66 -21.30 18.71
CA ALA A 633 -9.31 -19.91 18.99
C ALA A 633 -10.56 -19.08 19.37
N PRO A 634 -11.16 -19.31 20.55
CA PRO A 634 -12.45 -18.71 20.93
C PRO A 634 -12.43 -17.19 21.10
N LYS A 635 -11.24 -16.58 21.25
CA LYS A 635 -11.07 -15.11 21.32
C LYS A 635 -11.12 -14.44 19.94
N GLN A 636 -10.99 -15.21 18.86
CA GLN A 636 -10.91 -14.69 17.50
C GLN A 636 -12.30 -14.57 16.88
N GLN A 637 -12.46 -13.55 16.04
CA GLN A 637 -13.68 -13.34 15.28
C GLN A 637 -13.39 -13.41 13.78
N VAL A 638 -14.39 -13.82 13.01
CA VAL A 638 -14.31 -13.76 11.55
C VAL A 638 -14.61 -12.32 11.15
N HIS A 639 -13.81 -11.77 10.23
CA HIS A 639 -14.02 -10.43 9.72
C HIS A 639 -15.44 -10.27 9.16
N PRO A 640 -16.20 -9.21 9.54
CA PRO A 640 -17.61 -9.05 9.16
C PRO A 640 -17.86 -9.14 7.65
N ALA A 641 -16.98 -8.52 6.86
CA ALA A 641 -17.09 -8.54 5.39
C ALA A 641 -16.99 -9.95 4.77
N LEU A 642 -16.26 -10.87 5.41
CA LEU A 642 -16.13 -12.25 4.92
C LEU A 642 -17.39 -13.06 5.24
N SER A 643 -17.97 -12.87 6.43
CA SER A 643 -19.25 -13.47 6.79
C SER A 643 -20.36 -12.98 5.85
N HIS A 644 -20.42 -11.67 5.62
CA HIS A 644 -21.39 -11.07 4.70
C HIS A 644 -21.26 -11.62 3.27
N ALA A 645 -20.04 -11.74 2.75
CA ALA A 645 -19.80 -12.29 1.42
C ALA A 645 -20.29 -13.74 1.27
N LEU A 646 -20.09 -14.58 2.29
CA LEU A 646 -20.62 -15.95 2.32
C LEU A 646 -22.15 -15.97 2.27
N ASP A 647 -22.81 -15.14 3.10
CA ASP A 647 -24.27 -15.08 3.16
C ASP A 647 -24.86 -14.60 1.81
N VAL A 648 -24.24 -13.61 1.17
CA VAL A 648 -24.66 -13.10 -0.14
C VAL A 648 -24.45 -14.14 -1.24
N ALA A 649 -23.26 -14.76 -1.30
CA ALA A 649 -22.97 -15.78 -2.30
C ALA A 649 -23.90 -17.00 -2.19
N GLU A 650 -24.18 -17.44 -0.95
CA GLU A 650 -25.12 -18.54 -0.67
C GLU A 650 -26.54 -18.19 -1.13
N LYS A 651 -27.00 -16.98 -0.83
CA LYS A 651 -28.32 -16.50 -1.27
C LYS A 651 -28.42 -16.36 -2.79
N MET A 652 -27.35 -15.96 -3.46
CA MET A 652 -27.32 -15.82 -4.92
C MET A 652 -27.34 -17.18 -5.62
N GLY A 653 -26.71 -18.21 -5.03
CA GLY A 653 -26.68 -19.56 -5.57
C GLY A 653 -26.09 -19.67 -6.98
N LYS A 654 -25.24 -18.70 -7.38
CA LYS A 654 -24.61 -18.66 -8.70
C LYS A 654 -23.35 -19.51 -8.70
N GLU A 655 -23.22 -20.37 -9.70
CA GLU A 655 -21.95 -21.02 -10.00
C GLU A 655 -20.97 -20.04 -10.65
N ALA A 656 -19.67 -20.32 -10.51
CA ALA A 656 -18.64 -19.52 -11.15
C ALA A 656 -18.75 -19.57 -12.68
N ARG A 657 -18.65 -18.42 -13.35
CA ARG A 657 -18.50 -18.39 -14.81
C ARG A 657 -17.16 -19.03 -15.14
N ALA A 658 -17.18 -20.05 -15.98
CA ALA A 658 -15.97 -20.71 -16.44
C ALA A 658 -15.71 -20.34 -17.90
N VAL A 659 -14.44 -20.12 -18.25
CA VAL A 659 -13.98 -19.91 -19.62
C VAL A 659 -12.73 -20.74 -19.87
N ARG A 660 -12.65 -21.37 -21.04
CA ARG A 660 -11.45 -22.11 -21.45
C ARG A 660 -10.23 -21.17 -21.50
N ALA A 661 -9.05 -21.73 -21.31
CA ALA A 661 -7.78 -21.02 -21.43
C ALA A 661 -7.42 -20.67 -22.88
N ASP A 662 -8.20 -19.77 -23.48
CA ASP A 662 -8.10 -19.32 -24.86
C ASP A 662 -8.38 -17.82 -24.94
N VAL A 663 -7.39 -17.06 -25.41
CA VAL A 663 -7.45 -15.59 -25.45
C VAL A 663 -8.62 -15.10 -26.32
N ALA A 664 -8.92 -15.79 -27.42
CA ALA A 664 -10.03 -15.44 -28.30
C ALA A 664 -11.40 -15.65 -27.64
N ALA A 665 -11.58 -16.74 -26.88
CA ALA A 665 -12.79 -16.96 -26.10
C ALA A 665 -12.98 -15.89 -25.02
N ILE A 666 -11.91 -15.54 -24.30
CA ILE A 666 -11.96 -14.49 -23.27
C ILE A 666 -12.24 -13.12 -23.91
N GLN A 667 -11.64 -12.82 -25.06
CA GLN A 667 -11.95 -11.61 -25.82
C GLN A 667 -13.44 -11.51 -26.14
N LYS A 668 -14.07 -12.62 -26.58
CA LYS A 668 -15.50 -12.65 -26.87
C LYS A 668 -16.34 -12.34 -25.63
N GLU A 669 -15.96 -12.85 -24.46
CA GLU A 669 -16.63 -12.52 -23.19
C GLU A 669 -16.47 -11.03 -22.84
N VAL A 670 -15.28 -10.45 -23.04
CA VAL A 670 -15.03 -9.00 -22.84
C VAL A 670 -15.90 -8.16 -23.77
N GLU A 671 -15.96 -8.51 -25.05
CA GLU A 671 -16.81 -7.81 -26.03
C GLU A 671 -18.29 -7.89 -25.65
N GLY A 672 -18.76 -9.09 -25.29
CA GLY A 672 -20.14 -9.28 -24.84
C GLY A 672 -20.47 -8.47 -23.58
N PHE A 673 -19.54 -8.39 -22.63
CA PHE A 673 -19.70 -7.61 -21.42
C PHE A 673 -19.71 -6.11 -21.66
N ALA A 674 -18.79 -5.63 -22.50
CA ALA A 674 -18.66 -4.23 -22.88
C ALA A 674 -19.95 -3.68 -23.50
N LEU A 675 -20.63 -4.52 -24.30
CA LEU A 675 -21.83 -4.16 -25.06
C LEU A 675 -23.16 -4.43 -24.32
N CYS A 676 -23.12 -5.07 -23.14
CA CYS A 676 -24.25 -5.14 -22.20
C CYS A 676 -24.35 -3.83 -21.42
#